data_AF-A0A937YZA9-F1
#
_entry.id   AF-A0A937YZA9-F1
#
_cell.length_a   1.000
_cell.length_b   1.000
_cell.length_c   1.000
_cell.angle_alpha   90.00
_cell.angle_beta   90.00
_cell.angle_gamma   90.00
#
_symmetry.space_group_name_H-M   'P 1'
#
loop_
_entity.id
_entity.type
_entity.pdbx_description
1 polymer ?
#
loop_
_entity_poly.entity_id
_entity_poly.type
_entity_poly.pdbx_seq_one_letter_code
_entity_poly.pdbx_strand_id
1 'polypeptide(L)'
;MRAFSRARAKTGNRIAARMAMIAMTTSNSISVKPRRVILPSSPWSWDGQPQIRVFATWRGDSSPPAKVRRASFLPRPDATRRKLPSIRSTVVRTTVLALVAALAGGIAAAQPEPSLDGKTLGEWVELMNRNPGDHLAARMLGKMGEPAIAPLIQAMRTHPDGAIRWLAHRSLAEIGRAALPELDRVMQDGDPTARCQAVLSFELILGREAIPRLQEALTDAHPFPRVRAHGALLRLGEPSEEHLPALLEILRDPQFEAQWIAAEALGQTGAKAAGAEQALAEVARAFPGGIASRAWQALEEIGTEAAMEQLSGHWAEELGDPTVEVRTRVATAVRLGKLGPQAAAAVAPLREIAADAEADAILRGYCAWAAEQIEPSTGSPRTYHVARQHPQADDANPGSADRPWKTVQRAAGALKPGDTVLIHAGEYRELVRPVLGGTGEGRMVTYAAAPGEQPVIKASDPWRPDWRDEGGGVWSAPYERHPWDHPEQWPTPKEGPMHRAEQVFVEGALLTHVATLEELRAEPGRMLTDDEAGRLFVHIAGSPQDRLIERSMRQQCFAPAVRGLGYVRVRGLRMLHGAAPESNGDNWGVVGHRSVMSVRSGHHWVIEGNVIEWGNAQGLDIGREGWGEDLAWQPVVCETSGFHQVRGNTVSHHGVAGIVGWAGGANSLLLEDNITNGNGVKGNFFMYESAGVKLHTAKDCLIRRHRAHGNECFGIWLDYNCERNRITQCLLTDNMGAGVFHEVSPGPILIDTNVILGTRNAGEAWGEGIYSHDGNHAVCANNFIAGCANFGIRFRNLFSRIADGEPTTTSHNRLLNNLIFDCARGCISLNPEVPKAEDNRSEGNVLWQRGGEVTMCLEDAGSGVKWEATKIGQALQKTGGGDLVVSLKLWQDWADNDLSSVSLPPAFVLAGRSPEEILEALKG
;
A
#
# COMPACT_ATOMS: atom_id res chain seq x y z
N MET A 1 9.97 -6.84 -22.45
CA MET A 1 10.08 -6.23 -23.81
C MET A 1 10.25 -7.22 -24.98
N ARG A 2 11.31 -8.05 -25.08
CA ARG A 2 11.54 -8.91 -26.29
C ARG A 2 10.35 -9.81 -26.71
N ALA A 3 9.56 -10.30 -25.75
CA ALA A 3 8.33 -11.06 -26.03
C ALA A 3 7.22 -10.20 -26.69
N PHE A 4 7.07 -8.94 -26.26
CA PHE A 4 6.05 -8.01 -26.77
C PHE A 4 6.29 -7.65 -28.25
N SER A 5 7.54 -7.39 -28.66
CA SER A 5 7.87 -7.16 -30.07
C SER A 5 7.58 -8.38 -30.95
N ARG A 6 7.83 -9.60 -30.44
CA ARG A 6 7.50 -10.85 -31.16
C ARG A 6 6.00 -11.09 -31.28
N ALA A 7 5.22 -10.76 -30.24
CA ALA A 7 3.75 -10.84 -30.28
C ALA A 7 3.16 -9.82 -31.26
N ARG A 8 3.62 -8.55 -31.21
CA ARG A 8 3.19 -7.47 -32.11
C ARG A 8 3.48 -7.78 -33.59
N ALA A 9 4.64 -8.37 -33.89
CA ALA A 9 5.02 -8.75 -35.25
C ALA A 9 4.17 -9.89 -35.84
N LYS A 10 3.57 -10.76 -35.01
CA LYS A 10 2.71 -11.86 -35.47
C LYS A 10 1.23 -11.49 -35.61
N THR A 11 0.72 -10.56 -34.80
CA THR A 11 -0.74 -10.32 -34.70
C THR A 11 -1.21 -9.03 -35.38
N GLY A 12 -0.32 -8.09 -35.68
CA GLY A 12 -0.66 -6.78 -36.27
C GLY A 12 -1.51 -5.85 -35.38
N ASN A 13 -2.03 -6.34 -34.25
CA ASN A 13 -3.04 -5.68 -33.44
C ASN A 13 -2.53 -5.46 -32.00
N ARG A 14 -2.45 -4.19 -31.57
CA ARG A 14 -1.99 -3.79 -30.23
C ARG A 14 -2.84 -4.36 -29.09
N ILE A 15 -4.14 -4.61 -29.32
CA ILE A 15 -5.07 -5.09 -28.28
C ILE A 15 -4.83 -6.59 -28.01
N ALA A 16 -4.71 -7.40 -29.06
CA ALA A 16 -4.41 -8.84 -28.93
C ALA A 16 -3.05 -9.09 -28.25
N ALA A 17 -2.02 -8.30 -28.58
CA ALA A 17 -0.71 -8.38 -27.94
C ALA A 17 -0.73 -7.96 -26.45
N ARG A 18 -1.70 -7.14 -26.02
CA ARG A 18 -1.87 -6.71 -24.62
C ARG A 18 -2.57 -7.80 -23.79
N MET A 19 -3.62 -8.43 -24.33
CA MET A 19 -4.31 -9.54 -23.64
C MET A 19 -3.42 -10.78 -23.47
N ALA A 20 -2.57 -11.10 -24.45
CA ALA A 20 -1.60 -12.17 -24.32
C ALA A 20 -0.56 -11.96 -23.18
N MET A 21 -0.29 -10.71 -22.78
CA MET A 21 0.58 -10.42 -21.62
C MET A 21 -0.16 -10.56 -20.29
N ILE A 22 -1.43 -10.13 -20.21
CA ILE A 22 -2.24 -10.21 -18.99
C ILE A 22 -2.42 -11.68 -18.55
N ALA A 23 -2.57 -12.60 -19.51
CA ALA A 23 -2.65 -14.04 -19.25
C ALA A 23 -1.36 -14.65 -18.66
N MET A 24 -0.20 -13.98 -18.79
CA MET A 24 1.09 -14.48 -18.26
C MET A 24 1.41 -13.99 -16.84
N THR A 25 0.66 -13.03 -16.30
CA THR A 25 0.94 -12.39 -14.99
C THR A 25 0.01 -12.84 -13.86
N THR A 26 -1.08 -13.55 -14.14
CA THR A 26 -2.13 -13.89 -13.16
C THR A 26 -1.93 -15.23 -12.43
N SER A 27 -0.78 -15.91 -12.59
CA SER A 27 -0.55 -17.26 -12.04
C SER A 27 -0.01 -17.32 -10.60
N ASN A 28 0.52 -16.23 -10.04
CA ASN A 28 1.09 -16.20 -8.68
C ASN A 28 0.22 -15.38 -7.70
N SER A 29 -0.86 -15.98 -7.21
CA SER A 29 -1.63 -15.47 -6.06
C SER A 29 -1.40 -16.35 -4.83
N ILE A 30 -0.58 -15.88 -3.90
CA ILE A 30 -0.42 -16.50 -2.57
C ILE A 30 -1.60 -16.09 -1.70
N SER A 31 -2.53 -17.01 -1.41
CA SER A 31 -3.64 -16.73 -0.50
C SER A 31 -3.17 -16.79 0.97
N VAL A 32 -2.92 -15.64 1.58
CA VAL A 32 -2.70 -15.55 3.03
C VAL A 32 -4.04 -15.72 3.74
N LYS A 33 -4.28 -16.89 4.34
CA LYS A 33 -5.44 -17.08 5.23
C LYS A 33 -5.21 -16.30 6.53
N PRO A 34 -6.17 -15.49 7.01
CA PRO A 34 -6.03 -14.81 8.29
C PRO A 34 -6.05 -15.83 9.43
N ARG A 35 -4.89 -16.12 10.02
CA ARG A 35 -4.83 -16.75 11.34
C ARG A 35 -5.31 -15.74 12.38
N ARG A 36 -6.29 -16.12 13.20
CA ARG A 36 -6.67 -15.36 14.41
C ARG A 36 -5.45 -15.26 15.33
N VAL A 37 -4.79 -14.11 15.32
CA VAL A 37 -3.78 -13.78 16.33
C VAL A 37 -4.53 -13.35 17.58
N ILE A 38 -4.49 -14.20 18.61
CA ILE A 38 -4.90 -13.81 19.95
C ILE A 38 -3.71 -13.04 20.54
N LEU A 39 -3.75 -11.72 20.47
CA LEU A 39 -2.75 -10.88 21.14
C LEU A 39 -2.94 -10.97 22.67
N PRO A 40 -1.86 -11.16 23.45
CA PRO A 40 -1.93 -11.00 24.90
C PRO A 40 -2.20 -9.54 25.26
N SER A 41 -2.95 -9.32 26.34
CA SER A 41 -3.32 -7.98 26.83
C SER A 41 -2.09 -7.14 27.17
N SER A 42 -1.90 -6.03 26.46
CA SER A 42 -0.82 -5.08 26.72
C SER A 42 -1.25 -4.06 27.79
N PRO A 43 -0.43 -3.81 28.83
CA PRO A 43 -0.81 -2.98 29.97
C PRO A 43 -0.50 -1.50 29.75
N TRP A 44 -1.37 -0.79 29.00
CA TRP A 44 -1.30 0.67 28.85
C TRP A 44 -2.62 1.34 29.26
N SER A 45 -2.77 1.57 30.57
CA SER A 45 -3.83 2.43 31.12
C SER A 45 -3.45 3.91 30.91
N TRP A 46 -4.05 4.55 29.90
CA TRP A 46 -3.90 5.97 29.61
C TRP A 46 -4.77 6.85 30.53
N ASP A 47 -4.48 6.83 31.82
CA ASP A 47 -5.17 7.64 32.82
C ASP A 47 -4.59 9.07 32.87
N GLY A 48 -5.14 9.97 32.05
CA GLY A 48 -4.61 11.33 31.92
C GLY A 48 -5.40 12.25 30.97
N GLN A 49 -6.72 12.32 31.10
CA GLN A 49 -7.59 13.24 30.35
C GLN A 49 -8.20 14.30 31.28
N PRO A 50 -8.16 15.61 30.94
CA PRO A 50 -9.13 16.55 31.47
C PRO A 50 -10.51 16.20 30.87
N GLN A 51 -11.48 15.87 31.72
CA GLN A 51 -12.78 15.38 31.25
C GLN A 51 -13.61 16.48 30.58
N ILE A 52 -13.70 16.42 29.25
CA ILE A 52 -14.74 17.12 28.49
C ILE A 52 -16.07 16.41 28.74
N ARG A 53 -16.92 17.00 29.59
CA ARG A 53 -18.26 16.49 29.86
C ARG A 53 -19.19 16.80 28.68
N VAL A 54 -19.45 15.80 27.85
CA VAL A 54 -20.57 15.84 26.90
C VAL A 54 -21.88 15.70 27.69
N PHE A 55 -22.70 16.74 27.71
CA PHE A 55 -24.04 16.68 28.29
C PHE A 55 -25.03 16.05 27.30
N ALA A 56 -25.16 14.73 27.35
CA ALA A 56 -26.26 14.01 26.70
C ALA A 56 -27.00 13.17 27.75
N THR A 57 -28.21 13.59 28.12
CA THR A 57 -29.04 12.88 29.11
C THR A 57 -29.75 11.69 28.49
N TRP A 58 -29.10 10.53 28.45
CA TRP A 58 -29.75 9.25 28.27
C TRP A 58 -30.08 8.63 29.64
N ARG A 59 -31.35 8.29 29.90
CA ARG A 59 -31.79 7.67 31.17
C ARG A 59 -32.38 6.28 30.94
N GLY A 60 -31.91 5.32 31.74
CA GLY A 60 -32.50 3.99 31.90
C GLY A 60 -31.86 2.92 31.00
N ASP A 61 -31.39 1.79 31.51
CA ASP A 61 -31.26 1.38 32.92
C ASP A 61 -30.12 0.35 33.04
N SER A 62 -29.42 0.33 34.18
CA SER A 62 -28.16 -0.42 34.33
C SER A 62 -28.34 -1.70 35.15
N SER A 63 -28.14 -2.86 34.53
CA SER A 63 -27.95 -4.13 35.24
C SER A 63 -27.09 -5.11 34.42
N PRO A 64 -26.05 -5.74 35.01
CA PRO A 64 -25.10 -6.56 34.26
C PRO A 64 -25.58 -8.01 34.08
N PRO A 65 -25.32 -8.67 32.93
CA PRO A 65 -25.63 -10.08 32.75
C PRO A 65 -24.67 -10.97 33.54
N ALA A 66 -25.23 -11.76 34.46
CA ALA A 66 -24.47 -12.72 35.26
C ALA A 66 -24.06 -13.97 34.46
N LYS A 67 -22.98 -14.63 34.93
CA LYS A 67 -22.41 -15.87 34.38
C LYS A 67 -23.46 -16.99 34.25
N VAL A 68 -23.56 -17.63 33.09
CA VAL A 68 -24.28 -18.91 32.93
C VAL A 68 -23.29 -20.04 32.67
N ARG A 69 -23.30 -21.06 33.54
CA ARG A 69 -22.52 -22.29 33.41
C ARG A 69 -23.20 -23.26 32.44
N ARG A 70 -22.40 -24.05 31.70
CA ARG A 70 -22.88 -25.27 31.04
C ARG A 70 -23.31 -26.32 32.08
N ALA A 71 -24.49 -26.91 31.90
CA ALA A 71 -24.82 -28.27 32.33
C ALA A 71 -25.98 -28.82 31.46
N SER A 72 -25.95 -30.13 31.20
CA SER A 72 -26.87 -30.90 30.35
C SER A 72 -28.19 -31.27 31.04
N PHE A 73 -29.27 -31.55 30.27
CA PHE A 73 -29.98 -32.86 30.23
C PHE A 73 -31.29 -32.82 29.40
N LEU A 74 -31.61 -33.93 28.73
CA LEU A 74 -32.92 -34.33 28.16
C LEU A 74 -33.82 -34.97 29.28
N PRO A 75 -35.16 -35.17 29.18
CA PRO A 75 -35.87 -35.81 28.04
C PRO A 75 -37.35 -35.38 27.74
N ARG A 76 -38.05 -36.15 26.88
CA ARG A 76 -39.48 -36.01 26.45
C ARG A 76 -40.52 -36.47 27.50
N PRO A 77 -41.83 -36.25 27.25
CA PRO A 77 -42.71 -37.41 26.99
C PRO A 77 -43.88 -37.23 25.97
N ASP A 78 -44.60 -38.34 25.74
CA ASP A 78 -45.60 -38.64 24.68
C ASP A 78 -46.85 -39.36 25.30
N ALA A 79 -48.07 -39.51 24.73
CA ALA A 79 -48.83 -38.88 23.62
C ALA A 79 -50.30 -39.44 23.59
N THR A 80 -51.31 -38.76 22.99
CA THR A 80 -52.69 -39.29 22.75
C THR A 80 -53.31 -38.74 21.44
N ARG A 81 -54.22 -39.41 20.69
CA ARG A 81 -55.02 -40.64 20.91
C ARG A 81 -55.29 -41.41 19.57
N ARG A 82 -55.78 -42.66 19.67
CA ARG A 82 -55.89 -43.69 18.59
C ARG A 82 -57.13 -43.61 17.69
N LYS A 83 -57.04 -44.22 16.47
CA LYS A 83 -57.90 -45.34 16.01
C LYS A 83 -57.23 -46.17 14.88
N LEU A 84 -57.60 -47.45 14.79
CA LEU A 84 -57.13 -48.56 13.90
C LEU A 84 -58.42 -49.29 13.38
N PRO A 85 -58.42 -50.27 12.42
CA PRO A 85 -57.37 -51.28 12.19
C PRO A 85 -57.11 -51.87 10.76
N SER A 86 -55.98 -52.59 10.62
CA SER A 86 -55.66 -53.85 9.84
C SER A 86 -56.34 -54.18 8.48
N ILE A 87 -55.65 -54.82 7.49
CA ILE A 87 -55.28 -56.27 7.43
C ILE A 87 -54.09 -56.55 6.45
N ARG A 88 -53.59 -57.80 6.47
CA ARG A 88 -52.29 -58.32 5.98
C ARG A 88 -52.18 -58.70 4.48
N SER A 89 -51.02 -58.38 3.88
CA SER A 89 -50.06 -59.23 3.12
C SER A 89 -50.46 -60.18 1.94
N THR A 90 -49.75 -59.98 0.81
CA THR A 90 -49.14 -60.99 -0.10
C THR A 90 -49.88 -61.46 -1.38
N VAL A 91 -49.05 -61.68 -2.43
CA VAL A 91 -49.22 -62.45 -3.69
C VAL A 91 -49.32 -61.65 -5.02
N VAL A 92 -48.13 -61.40 -5.59
CA VAL A 92 -47.69 -61.61 -6.98
C VAL A 92 -48.75 -61.94 -8.07
N ARG A 93 -48.71 -61.17 -9.19
CA ARG A 93 -48.50 -61.59 -10.62
C ARG A 93 -49.48 -61.00 -11.68
N THR A 94 -48.86 -60.59 -12.81
CA THR A 94 -49.36 -60.58 -14.21
C THR A 94 -50.49 -59.63 -14.64
N THR A 95 -50.08 -58.62 -15.42
CA THR A 95 -50.53 -58.40 -16.82
C THR A 95 -52.02 -58.18 -17.11
N VAL A 96 -52.49 -56.93 -16.94
CA VAL A 96 -53.29 -56.22 -17.96
C VAL A 96 -53.00 -54.72 -17.84
N LEU A 97 -52.10 -54.17 -18.67
CA LEU A 97 -52.09 -52.73 -19.05
C LEU A 97 -51.16 -52.43 -20.25
N ALA A 98 -51.04 -53.39 -21.16
CA ALA A 98 -50.41 -53.20 -22.45
C ALA A 98 -51.47 -52.93 -23.53
N LEU A 99 -52.15 -51.76 -23.47
CA LEU A 99 -52.96 -51.26 -24.61
C LEU A 99 -53.27 -49.74 -24.62
N VAL A 100 -52.52 -48.89 -23.90
CA VAL A 100 -52.63 -47.42 -24.03
C VAL A 100 -51.26 -46.78 -24.33
N ALA A 101 -50.39 -47.54 -25.00
CA ALA A 101 -49.01 -47.15 -25.34
C ALA A 101 -48.85 -46.73 -26.81
N ALA A 102 -49.81 -45.97 -27.38
CA ALA A 102 -49.84 -45.68 -28.82
C ALA A 102 -50.16 -44.23 -29.23
N LEU A 103 -50.69 -43.36 -28.35
CA LEU A 103 -51.10 -41.98 -28.72
C LEU A 103 -50.79 -40.92 -27.64
N ALA A 104 -49.60 -41.02 -27.02
CA ALA A 104 -49.05 -39.95 -26.19
C ALA A 104 -47.51 -39.95 -26.22
N GLY A 105 -46.94 -39.56 -27.36
CA GLY A 105 -45.52 -39.17 -27.41
C GLY A 105 -45.37 -37.73 -26.90
N GLY A 106 -44.59 -37.50 -25.86
CA GLY A 106 -44.29 -36.15 -25.38
C GLY A 106 -43.76 -36.08 -23.94
N ILE A 107 -42.50 -35.64 -23.82
CA ILE A 107 -41.87 -35.11 -22.60
C ILE A 107 -41.64 -36.14 -21.48
N ALA A 108 -40.56 -36.91 -21.61
CA ALA A 108 -39.71 -37.17 -20.45
C ALA A 108 -38.92 -35.88 -20.17
N ALA A 109 -39.12 -35.25 -19.01
CA ALA A 109 -38.35 -34.08 -18.63
C ALA A 109 -36.90 -34.51 -18.37
N ALA A 110 -35.98 -34.14 -19.26
CA ALA A 110 -34.55 -34.26 -18.99
C ALA A 110 -34.22 -33.49 -17.71
N GLN A 111 -33.41 -34.07 -16.81
CA GLN A 111 -32.92 -33.29 -15.67
C GLN A 111 -32.09 -32.11 -16.21
N PRO A 112 -32.25 -30.91 -15.65
CA PRO A 112 -31.48 -29.76 -16.09
C PRO A 112 -29.99 -30.04 -15.90
N GLU A 113 -29.17 -29.64 -16.87
CA GLU A 113 -27.72 -29.80 -16.79
C GLU A 113 -27.17 -29.11 -15.53
N PRO A 114 -26.28 -29.76 -14.75
CA PRO A 114 -25.65 -29.14 -13.60
C PRO A 114 -25.03 -27.80 -13.98
N SER A 115 -25.30 -26.77 -13.18
CA SER A 115 -24.83 -25.42 -13.43
C SER A 115 -24.26 -24.80 -12.15
N LEU A 116 -23.27 -23.93 -12.35
CA LEU A 116 -22.58 -23.19 -11.31
C LEU A 116 -22.26 -21.80 -11.86
N ASP A 117 -22.56 -20.77 -11.07
CA ASP A 117 -22.23 -19.37 -11.40
C ASP A 117 -22.70 -18.92 -12.80
N GLY A 118 -23.97 -19.24 -13.09
CA GLY A 118 -24.63 -18.87 -14.36
C GLY A 118 -24.21 -19.67 -15.59
N LYS A 119 -23.41 -20.74 -15.44
CA LYS A 119 -22.92 -21.59 -16.54
C LYS A 119 -23.16 -23.08 -16.31
N THR A 120 -23.43 -23.83 -17.38
CA THR A 120 -23.60 -25.29 -17.30
C THR A 120 -22.28 -26.05 -17.25
N LEU A 121 -22.33 -27.35 -16.91
CA LEU A 121 -21.19 -28.26 -16.96
C LEU A 121 -20.50 -28.22 -18.32
N GLY A 122 -21.26 -28.35 -19.42
CA GLY A 122 -20.75 -28.27 -20.78
C GLY A 122 -20.05 -26.95 -21.09
N GLU A 123 -20.60 -25.81 -20.66
CA GLU A 123 -19.96 -24.50 -20.85
C GLU A 123 -18.63 -24.37 -20.06
N TRP A 124 -18.58 -24.90 -18.84
CA TRP A 124 -17.34 -24.94 -18.06
C TRP A 124 -16.29 -25.88 -18.65
N VAL A 125 -16.71 -27.06 -19.15
CA VAL A 125 -15.82 -27.98 -19.86
C VAL A 125 -15.31 -27.38 -21.17
N GLU A 126 -16.15 -26.64 -21.90
CA GLU A 126 -15.73 -25.92 -23.10
C GLU A 126 -14.68 -24.85 -22.75
N LEU A 127 -14.93 -24.01 -21.75
CA LEU A 127 -13.98 -22.99 -21.28
C LEU A 127 -12.63 -23.59 -20.87
N MET A 128 -12.64 -24.68 -20.10
CA MET A 128 -11.43 -25.39 -19.70
C MET A 128 -10.62 -25.88 -20.91
N ASN A 129 -11.30 -26.40 -21.95
CA ASN A 129 -10.70 -26.99 -23.15
C ASN A 129 -10.40 -26.00 -24.28
N ARG A 130 -10.62 -24.69 -24.09
CA ARG A 130 -10.24 -23.66 -25.09
C ARG A 130 -8.71 -23.58 -25.22
N ASN A 131 -8.23 -22.82 -26.21
CA ASN A 131 -6.80 -22.60 -26.42
C ASN A 131 -6.48 -21.09 -26.40
N PRO A 132 -5.80 -20.56 -25.36
CA PRO A 132 -5.38 -21.27 -24.13
C PRO A 132 -6.58 -21.71 -23.27
N GLY A 133 -6.36 -22.71 -22.41
CA GLY A 133 -7.41 -23.27 -21.55
C GLY A 133 -7.72 -22.38 -20.34
N ASP A 134 -8.99 -22.33 -19.95
CA ASP A 134 -9.40 -21.48 -18.82
C ASP A 134 -9.09 -22.15 -17.46
N HIS A 135 -8.08 -21.61 -16.78
CA HIS A 135 -7.66 -22.03 -15.43
C HIS A 135 -8.74 -21.81 -14.35
N LEU A 136 -9.64 -20.83 -14.52
CA LEU A 136 -10.77 -20.63 -13.62
C LEU A 136 -11.81 -21.73 -13.86
N ALA A 137 -12.09 -22.07 -15.11
CA ALA A 137 -13.04 -23.14 -15.45
C ALA A 137 -12.67 -24.48 -14.82
N ALA A 138 -11.39 -24.88 -14.87
CA ALA A 138 -10.91 -26.09 -14.20
C ALA A 138 -11.18 -26.09 -12.67
N ARG A 139 -11.13 -24.93 -12.01
CA ARG A 139 -11.44 -24.78 -10.57
C ARG A 139 -12.95 -24.74 -10.30
N MET A 140 -13.72 -24.10 -11.17
CA MET A 140 -15.19 -24.07 -11.04
C MET A 140 -15.81 -25.45 -11.26
N LEU A 141 -15.20 -26.28 -12.12
CA LEU A 141 -15.52 -27.71 -12.23
C LEU A 141 -15.28 -28.46 -10.91
N GLY A 142 -14.19 -28.19 -10.18
CA GLY A 142 -13.98 -28.76 -8.84
C GLY A 142 -15.11 -28.44 -7.85
N LYS A 143 -15.52 -27.17 -7.81
CA LYS A 143 -16.66 -26.70 -7.00
C LYS A 143 -18.03 -27.25 -7.42
N MET A 144 -18.17 -27.74 -8.65
CA MET A 144 -19.42 -28.33 -9.14
C MET A 144 -19.69 -29.72 -8.54
N GLY A 145 -18.65 -30.40 -8.01
CA GLY A 145 -18.81 -31.70 -7.37
C GLY A 145 -18.80 -32.88 -8.35
N GLU A 146 -19.50 -33.96 -8.00
CA GLU A 146 -19.48 -35.24 -8.72
C GLU A 146 -19.70 -35.16 -10.24
N PRO A 147 -20.59 -34.31 -10.80
CA PRO A 147 -20.79 -34.23 -12.25
C PRO A 147 -19.53 -33.85 -13.04
N ALA A 148 -18.56 -33.18 -12.40
CA ALA A 148 -17.32 -32.76 -13.02
C ALA A 148 -16.20 -33.82 -12.97
N ILE A 149 -16.38 -34.95 -12.27
CA ILE A 149 -15.32 -35.98 -12.13
C ILE A 149 -14.86 -36.47 -13.51
N ALA A 150 -15.79 -36.90 -14.38
CA ALA A 150 -15.45 -37.43 -15.70
C ALA A 150 -14.68 -36.44 -16.60
N PRO A 151 -15.12 -35.18 -16.81
CA PRO A 151 -14.35 -34.24 -17.61
C PRO A 151 -13.03 -33.81 -16.97
N LEU A 152 -12.93 -33.78 -15.63
CA LEU A 152 -11.65 -33.52 -14.95
C LEU A 152 -10.67 -34.69 -15.12
N ILE A 153 -11.12 -35.95 -15.01
CA ILE A 153 -10.31 -37.13 -15.32
C ILE A 153 -9.84 -37.11 -16.78
N GLN A 154 -10.71 -36.72 -17.72
CA GLN A 154 -10.33 -36.58 -19.13
C GLN A 154 -9.28 -35.46 -19.33
N ALA A 155 -9.46 -34.31 -18.68
CA ALA A 155 -8.50 -33.22 -18.74
C ALA A 155 -7.14 -33.62 -18.15
N MET A 156 -7.13 -34.28 -16.99
CA MET A 156 -5.94 -34.83 -16.33
C MET A 156 -5.14 -35.74 -17.27
N ARG A 157 -5.83 -36.61 -18.03
CA ARG A 157 -5.22 -37.54 -19.00
C ARG A 157 -4.72 -36.88 -20.28
N THR A 158 -5.55 -36.06 -20.95
CA THR A 158 -5.31 -35.70 -22.36
C THR A 158 -5.27 -34.20 -22.67
N HIS A 159 -5.45 -33.32 -21.68
CA HIS A 159 -5.45 -31.88 -21.98
C HIS A 159 -4.05 -31.43 -22.44
N PRO A 160 -3.91 -30.67 -23.54
CA PRO A 160 -2.60 -30.27 -24.05
C PRO A 160 -1.84 -29.34 -23.08
N ASP A 161 -2.56 -28.42 -22.42
CA ASP A 161 -1.99 -27.54 -21.39
C ASP A 161 -1.71 -28.32 -20.09
N GLY A 162 -0.45 -28.34 -19.66
CA GLY A 162 -0.02 -29.00 -18.43
C GLY A 162 -0.52 -28.33 -17.15
N ALA A 163 -0.81 -27.02 -17.17
CA ALA A 163 -1.40 -26.32 -16.03
C ALA A 163 -2.84 -26.77 -15.79
N ILE A 164 -3.61 -27.03 -16.85
CA ILE A 164 -4.95 -27.63 -16.74
C ILE A 164 -4.87 -29.08 -16.24
N ARG A 165 -3.92 -29.90 -16.73
CA ARG A 165 -3.71 -31.26 -16.18
C ARG A 165 -3.43 -31.22 -14.67
N TRP A 166 -2.60 -30.27 -14.22
CA TRP A 166 -2.29 -30.08 -12.80
C TRP A 166 -3.49 -29.56 -11.99
N LEU A 167 -4.25 -28.60 -12.51
CA LEU A 167 -5.47 -28.11 -11.87
C LEU A 167 -6.54 -29.20 -11.77
N ALA A 168 -6.66 -30.07 -12.77
CA ALA A 168 -7.66 -31.13 -12.79
C ALA A 168 -7.51 -32.11 -11.62
N HIS A 169 -6.29 -32.53 -11.29
CA HIS A 169 -6.04 -33.41 -10.14
C HIS A 169 -6.39 -32.71 -8.81
N ARG A 170 -6.15 -31.39 -8.69
CA ARG A 170 -6.55 -30.60 -7.52
C ARG A 170 -8.07 -30.44 -7.40
N SER A 171 -8.76 -30.21 -8.51
CA SER A 171 -10.22 -30.15 -8.54
C SER A 171 -10.86 -31.50 -8.18
N LEU A 172 -10.27 -32.61 -8.63
CA LEU A 172 -10.68 -33.96 -8.20
C LEU A 172 -10.46 -34.19 -6.70
N ALA A 173 -9.38 -33.65 -6.14
CA ALA A 173 -9.15 -33.68 -4.70
C ALA A 173 -10.13 -32.80 -3.89
N GLU A 174 -10.58 -31.66 -4.44
CA GLU A 174 -11.63 -30.80 -3.85
C GLU A 174 -13.00 -31.51 -3.83
N ILE A 175 -13.32 -32.30 -4.86
CA ILE A 175 -14.51 -33.17 -4.91
C ILE A 175 -14.43 -34.29 -3.85
N GLY A 176 -13.22 -34.74 -3.50
CA GLY A 176 -13.00 -35.67 -2.39
C GLY A 176 -13.30 -37.13 -2.74
N ARG A 177 -13.85 -37.89 -1.77
CA ARG A 177 -13.95 -39.37 -1.85
C ARG A 177 -14.73 -39.89 -3.06
N ALA A 178 -15.65 -39.11 -3.63
CA ALA A 178 -16.41 -39.50 -4.82
C ALA A 178 -15.52 -39.67 -6.08
N ALA A 179 -14.36 -39.00 -6.15
CA ALA A 179 -13.42 -39.15 -7.27
C ALA A 179 -12.58 -40.45 -7.21
N LEU A 180 -12.50 -41.11 -6.04
CA LEU A 180 -11.59 -42.26 -5.82
C LEU A 180 -11.80 -43.43 -6.81
N PRO A 181 -13.03 -43.86 -7.16
CA PRO A 181 -13.21 -44.98 -8.09
C PRO A 181 -12.68 -44.71 -9.51
N GLU A 182 -12.66 -43.46 -9.96
CA GLU A 182 -12.08 -43.09 -11.26
C GLU A 182 -10.55 -42.89 -11.15
N LEU A 183 -10.06 -42.36 -10.03
CA LEU A 183 -8.62 -42.25 -9.75
C LEU A 183 -7.95 -43.63 -9.62
N ASP A 184 -8.63 -44.61 -9.01
CA ASP A 184 -8.19 -46.01 -8.95
C ASP A 184 -8.11 -46.64 -10.35
N ARG A 185 -8.99 -46.26 -11.29
CA ARG A 185 -8.88 -46.67 -12.70
C ARG A 185 -7.73 -45.97 -13.42
N VAL A 186 -7.48 -44.69 -13.11
CA VAL A 186 -6.35 -43.96 -13.70
C VAL A 186 -5.01 -44.61 -13.35
N MET A 187 -4.86 -45.22 -12.17
CA MET A 187 -3.67 -46.01 -11.82
C MET A 187 -3.40 -47.20 -12.75
N GLN A 188 -4.38 -47.63 -13.55
CA GLN A 188 -4.24 -48.70 -14.54
C GLN A 188 -4.03 -48.15 -15.98
N ASP A 189 -3.97 -46.83 -16.17
CA ASP A 189 -3.71 -46.21 -17.47
C ASP A 189 -2.25 -46.37 -17.90
N GLY A 190 -2.02 -46.41 -19.22
CA GLY A 190 -0.66 -46.45 -19.78
C GLY A 190 0.17 -45.17 -19.54
N ASP A 191 -0.45 -44.01 -19.39
CA ASP A 191 0.26 -42.72 -19.21
C ASP A 191 0.78 -42.55 -17.77
N PRO A 192 2.11 -42.48 -17.55
CA PRO A 192 2.67 -42.24 -16.22
C PRO A 192 2.37 -40.84 -15.66
N THR A 193 1.97 -39.88 -16.49
CA THR A 193 1.60 -38.52 -16.04
C THR A 193 0.26 -38.54 -15.32
N ALA A 194 -0.76 -39.17 -15.91
CA ALA A 194 -2.06 -39.39 -15.29
C ALA A 194 -1.95 -40.21 -13.99
N ARG A 195 -1.15 -41.29 -13.98
CA ARG A 195 -0.87 -42.08 -12.75
C ARG A 195 -0.21 -41.23 -11.66
N CYS A 196 0.80 -40.42 -12.01
CA CYS A 196 1.47 -39.48 -11.11
C CYS A 196 0.47 -38.46 -10.48
N GLN A 197 -0.53 -38.01 -11.25
CA GLN A 197 -1.59 -37.11 -10.77
C GLN A 197 -2.66 -37.82 -9.92
N ALA A 198 -2.93 -39.10 -10.16
CA ALA A 198 -3.77 -39.92 -9.28
C ALA A 198 -3.12 -40.13 -7.91
N VAL A 199 -1.81 -40.42 -7.86
CA VAL A 199 -1.03 -40.53 -6.62
C VAL A 199 -1.12 -39.26 -5.76
N LEU A 200 -0.93 -38.08 -6.37
CA LEU A 200 -1.10 -36.78 -5.70
C LEU A 200 -2.54 -36.55 -5.20
N SER A 201 -3.55 -37.06 -5.91
CA SER A 201 -4.96 -36.92 -5.52
C SER A 201 -5.31 -37.81 -4.34
N PHE A 202 -4.78 -39.04 -4.27
CA PHE A 202 -5.00 -39.92 -3.12
C PHE A 202 -4.50 -39.31 -1.81
N GLU A 203 -3.30 -38.74 -1.79
CA GLU A 203 -2.76 -38.05 -0.60
C GLU A 203 -3.70 -36.94 -0.11
N LEU A 204 -4.18 -36.08 -1.03
CA LEU A 204 -5.05 -34.96 -0.70
C LEU A 204 -6.46 -35.38 -0.24
N ILE A 205 -7.02 -36.47 -0.80
CA ILE A 205 -8.37 -36.96 -0.47
C ILE A 205 -8.39 -37.78 0.82
N LEU A 206 -7.37 -38.62 1.05
CA LEU A 206 -7.38 -39.67 2.07
C LEU A 206 -6.40 -39.41 3.22
N GLY A 207 -5.40 -38.54 3.05
CA GLY A 207 -4.32 -38.38 4.03
C GLY A 207 -3.67 -39.73 4.35
N ARG A 208 -3.60 -40.13 5.62
CA ARG A 208 -3.03 -41.44 6.03
C ARG A 208 -3.80 -42.65 5.50
N GLU A 209 -5.07 -42.54 5.14
CA GLU A 209 -5.79 -43.65 4.47
C GLU A 209 -5.26 -43.92 3.04
N ALA A 210 -4.43 -43.04 2.48
CA ALA A 210 -3.78 -43.25 1.18
C ALA A 210 -2.66 -44.30 1.21
N ILE A 211 -2.06 -44.60 2.38
CA ILE A 211 -0.82 -45.40 2.49
C ILE A 211 -0.83 -46.68 1.65
N PRO A 212 -1.88 -47.54 1.65
CA PRO A 212 -1.90 -48.75 0.81
C PRO A 212 -1.84 -48.46 -0.69
N ARG A 213 -2.50 -47.40 -1.17
CA ARG A 213 -2.47 -46.97 -2.59
C ARG A 213 -1.10 -46.38 -2.96
N LEU A 214 -0.48 -45.67 -2.02
CA LEU A 214 0.88 -45.13 -2.21
C LEU A 214 1.92 -46.26 -2.25
N GLN A 215 1.79 -47.28 -1.40
CA GLN A 215 2.62 -48.48 -1.42
C GLN A 215 2.48 -49.29 -2.72
N GLU A 216 1.27 -49.41 -3.27
CA GLU A 216 1.05 -49.98 -4.61
C GLU A 216 1.82 -49.16 -5.68
N ALA A 217 1.69 -47.83 -5.65
CA ALA A 217 2.38 -46.93 -6.58
C ALA A 217 3.93 -46.92 -6.47
N LEU A 218 4.52 -47.46 -5.41
CA LEU A 218 5.98 -47.71 -5.34
C LEU A 218 6.45 -48.78 -6.32
N THR A 219 5.53 -49.65 -6.77
CA THR A 219 5.84 -50.73 -7.72
C THR A 219 5.70 -50.33 -9.19
N ASP A 220 5.35 -49.06 -9.46
CA ASP A 220 5.15 -48.55 -10.83
C ASP A 220 6.42 -48.68 -11.68
N ALA A 221 6.28 -49.19 -12.90
CA ALA A 221 7.39 -49.36 -13.83
C ALA A 221 8.07 -48.01 -14.18
N HIS A 222 7.31 -46.92 -14.21
CA HIS A 222 7.81 -45.58 -14.52
C HIS A 222 8.26 -44.84 -13.23
N PRO A 223 9.35 -44.05 -13.25
CA PRO A 223 9.81 -43.35 -12.05
C PRO A 223 8.82 -42.33 -11.47
N PHE A 224 8.04 -41.62 -12.30
CA PHE A 224 7.25 -40.47 -11.81
C PHE A 224 6.21 -40.83 -10.71
N PRO A 225 5.38 -41.89 -10.85
CA PRO A 225 4.45 -42.27 -9.78
C PRO A 225 5.18 -42.74 -8.51
N ARG A 226 6.31 -43.48 -8.65
CA ARG A 226 7.15 -43.90 -7.52
C ARG A 226 7.68 -42.72 -6.71
N VAL A 227 8.22 -41.70 -7.38
CA VAL A 227 8.75 -40.49 -6.71
C VAL A 227 7.65 -39.76 -5.93
N ARG A 228 6.46 -39.60 -6.52
CA ARG A 228 5.33 -38.97 -5.82
C ARG A 228 4.86 -39.81 -4.63
N ALA A 229 4.85 -41.13 -4.76
CA ALA A 229 4.47 -42.03 -3.69
C ALA A 229 5.47 -41.99 -2.52
N HIS A 230 6.78 -42.07 -2.77
CA HIS A 230 7.80 -41.89 -1.72
C HIS A 230 7.67 -40.52 -1.01
N GLY A 231 7.52 -39.42 -1.76
CA GLY A 231 7.33 -38.09 -1.18
C GLY A 231 6.05 -37.96 -0.35
N ALA A 232 4.94 -38.55 -0.80
CA ALA A 232 3.68 -38.58 -0.07
C ALA A 232 3.79 -39.41 1.23
N LEU A 233 4.44 -40.58 1.19
CA LEU A 233 4.65 -41.43 2.36
C LEU A 233 5.48 -40.72 3.45
N LEU A 234 6.55 -40.02 3.06
CA LEU A 234 7.33 -39.17 3.99
C LEU A 234 6.45 -38.06 4.62
N ARG A 235 5.66 -37.34 3.81
CA ARG A 235 4.72 -36.33 4.33
C ARG A 235 3.69 -36.91 5.31
N LEU A 236 3.18 -38.11 5.03
CA LEU A 236 2.26 -38.86 5.91
C LEU A 236 2.94 -39.48 7.15
N GLY A 237 4.27 -39.45 7.22
CA GLY A 237 5.06 -39.82 8.40
C GLY A 237 5.50 -41.28 8.45
N GLU A 238 5.64 -41.92 7.29
CA GLU A 238 6.35 -43.21 7.20
C GLU A 238 7.89 -42.98 7.33
N PRO A 239 8.68 -44.02 7.69
CA PRO A 239 10.08 -43.85 8.09
C PRO A 239 10.98 -43.29 6.97
N SER A 240 11.76 -42.24 7.27
CA SER A 240 12.65 -41.63 6.28
C SER A 240 13.71 -42.61 5.74
N GLU A 241 14.16 -43.56 6.55
CA GLU A 241 15.11 -44.61 6.15
C GLU A 241 14.60 -45.54 5.05
N GLU A 242 13.28 -45.69 4.88
CA GLU A 242 12.67 -46.56 3.87
C GLU A 242 12.46 -45.84 2.52
N HIS A 243 12.24 -44.52 2.53
CA HIS A 243 11.81 -43.78 1.33
C HIS A 243 12.78 -42.70 0.86
N LEU A 244 13.60 -42.14 1.76
CA LEU A 244 14.58 -41.14 1.37
C LEU A 244 15.65 -41.70 0.42
N PRO A 245 16.25 -42.90 0.63
CA PRO A 245 17.27 -43.43 -0.29
C PRO A 245 16.80 -43.53 -1.74
N ALA A 246 15.56 -43.96 -1.97
CA ALA A 246 14.97 -44.05 -3.30
C ALA A 246 14.75 -42.68 -3.97
N LEU A 247 14.38 -41.65 -3.20
CA LEU A 247 14.33 -40.28 -3.71
C LEU A 247 15.71 -39.74 -4.06
N LEU A 248 16.76 -40.07 -3.29
CA LEU A 248 18.14 -39.65 -3.56
C LEU A 248 18.78 -40.40 -4.73
N GLU A 249 18.37 -41.64 -4.99
CA GLU A 249 18.73 -42.38 -6.20
C GLU A 249 18.13 -41.70 -7.44
N ILE A 250 16.82 -41.42 -7.42
CA ILE A 250 16.12 -40.81 -8.58
C ILE A 250 16.52 -39.34 -8.79
N LEU A 251 16.91 -38.63 -7.73
CA LEU A 251 17.52 -37.29 -7.83
C LEU A 251 18.84 -37.30 -8.62
N ARG A 252 19.55 -38.44 -8.67
CA ARG A 252 20.81 -38.63 -9.42
C ARG A 252 20.60 -39.27 -10.80
N ASP A 253 19.36 -39.56 -11.19
CA ASP A 253 19.03 -40.06 -12.53
C ASP A 253 19.45 -39.04 -13.61
N PRO A 254 19.98 -39.43 -14.78
CA PRO A 254 20.34 -38.50 -15.84
C PRO A 254 19.12 -37.83 -16.52
N GLN A 255 17.90 -38.31 -16.31
CA GLN A 255 16.70 -37.73 -16.89
C GLN A 255 16.22 -36.49 -16.10
N PHE A 256 16.23 -35.34 -16.77
CA PHE A 256 15.82 -34.04 -16.21
C PHE A 256 14.46 -34.07 -15.49
N GLU A 257 13.43 -34.71 -16.05
CA GLU A 257 12.12 -34.78 -15.42
C GLU A 257 12.13 -35.62 -14.13
N ALA A 258 12.94 -36.69 -14.08
CA ALA A 258 13.07 -37.53 -12.89
C ALA A 258 13.77 -36.75 -11.76
N GLN A 259 14.88 -36.06 -12.07
CA GLN A 259 15.57 -35.15 -11.14
C GLN A 259 14.64 -34.06 -10.62
N TRP A 260 13.88 -33.41 -11.51
CA TRP A 260 12.95 -32.34 -11.17
C TRP A 260 11.88 -32.80 -10.18
N ILE A 261 11.22 -33.92 -10.48
CA ILE A 261 10.14 -34.45 -9.64
C ILE A 261 10.70 -34.97 -8.30
N ALA A 262 11.93 -35.50 -8.28
CA ALA A 262 12.61 -35.92 -7.05
C ALA A 262 12.95 -34.73 -6.14
N ALA A 263 13.57 -33.68 -6.69
CA ALA A 263 13.80 -32.43 -5.97
C ALA A 263 12.48 -31.80 -5.48
N GLU A 264 11.41 -31.87 -6.29
CA GLU A 264 10.10 -31.38 -5.90
C GLU A 264 9.47 -32.17 -4.73
N ALA A 265 9.58 -33.50 -4.75
CA ALA A 265 9.09 -34.36 -3.68
C ALA A 265 9.86 -34.16 -2.38
N LEU A 266 11.18 -33.97 -2.45
CA LEU A 266 12.06 -33.68 -1.31
C LEU A 266 11.72 -32.32 -0.69
N GLY A 267 11.62 -31.26 -1.50
CA GLY A 267 11.23 -29.93 -1.02
C GLY A 267 9.84 -29.92 -0.36
N GLN A 268 8.82 -30.51 -1.01
CA GLN A 268 7.47 -30.64 -0.45
C GLN A 268 7.40 -31.43 0.87
N THR A 269 8.40 -32.28 1.13
CA THR A 269 8.50 -33.07 2.37
C THR A 269 8.98 -32.23 3.56
N GLY A 270 9.62 -31.08 3.31
CA GLY A 270 10.14 -30.19 4.34
C GLY A 270 11.24 -30.85 5.17
N ALA A 271 11.36 -30.44 6.44
CA ALA A 271 12.38 -30.93 7.37
C ALA A 271 12.41 -32.47 7.59
N LYS A 272 11.39 -33.22 7.15
CA LYS A 272 11.41 -34.70 7.16
C LYS A 272 12.34 -35.31 6.11
N ALA A 273 12.76 -34.54 5.10
CA ALA A 273 13.76 -34.92 4.11
C ALA A 273 15.20 -34.61 4.56
N ALA A 274 15.44 -34.40 5.86
CA ALA A 274 16.78 -34.31 6.43
C ALA A 274 17.64 -35.53 6.01
N GLY A 275 18.86 -35.25 5.52
CA GLY A 275 19.73 -36.19 4.82
C GLY A 275 19.78 -35.99 3.30
N ALA A 276 18.88 -35.19 2.71
CA ALA A 276 18.89 -34.88 1.27
C ALA A 276 19.81 -33.72 0.87
N GLU A 277 20.28 -32.93 1.84
CA GLU A 277 20.74 -31.57 1.59
C GLU A 277 22.01 -31.53 0.72
N GLN A 278 22.98 -32.39 1.03
CA GLN A 278 24.21 -32.54 0.27
C GLN A 278 23.94 -33.00 -1.17
N ALA A 279 23.01 -33.95 -1.38
CA ALA A 279 22.69 -34.47 -2.71
C ALA A 279 21.96 -33.44 -3.58
N LEU A 280 21.06 -32.64 -2.99
CA LEU A 280 20.42 -31.52 -3.68
C LEU A 280 21.45 -30.45 -4.08
N ALA A 281 22.38 -30.10 -3.19
CA ALA A 281 23.43 -29.14 -3.47
C ALA A 281 24.47 -29.65 -4.48
N GLU A 282 24.76 -30.96 -4.52
CA GLU A 282 25.56 -31.62 -5.56
C GLU A 282 24.90 -31.50 -6.93
N VAL A 283 23.61 -31.88 -7.05
CA VAL A 283 22.85 -31.78 -8.30
C VAL A 283 22.74 -30.34 -8.77
N ALA A 284 22.54 -29.39 -7.86
CA ALA A 284 22.43 -27.98 -8.20
C ALA A 284 23.73 -27.38 -8.76
N ARG A 285 24.90 -27.85 -8.27
CA ARG A 285 26.21 -27.44 -8.79
C ARG A 285 26.59 -28.18 -10.08
N ALA A 286 26.19 -29.44 -10.23
CA ALA A 286 26.54 -30.28 -11.38
C ALA A 286 25.72 -29.98 -12.66
N PHE A 287 24.45 -29.60 -12.51
CA PHE A 287 23.51 -29.45 -13.63
C PHE A 287 22.92 -28.02 -13.70
N PRO A 288 23.58 -27.07 -14.38
CA PRO A 288 23.09 -25.70 -14.48
C PRO A 288 21.77 -25.60 -15.25
N GLY A 289 20.95 -24.60 -14.92
CA GLY A 289 19.66 -24.35 -15.54
C GLY A 289 18.49 -24.71 -14.62
N GLY A 290 17.40 -25.23 -15.18
CA GLY A 290 16.14 -25.41 -14.44
C GLY A 290 16.24 -26.32 -13.22
N ILE A 291 17.03 -27.39 -13.29
CA ILE A 291 17.17 -28.34 -12.18
C ILE A 291 17.95 -27.73 -11.00
N ALA A 292 18.99 -26.93 -11.25
CA ALA A 292 19.68 -26.18 -10.20
C ALA A 292 18.73 -25.24 -9.44
N SER A 293 17.89 -24.48 -10.16
CA SER A 293 16.88 -23.62 -9.54
C SER A 293 15.90 -24.44 -8.67
N ARG A 294 15.46 -25.62 -9.15
CA ARG A 294 14.54 -26.46 -8.37
C ARG A 294 15.18 -27.10 -7.14
N ALA A 295 16.46 -27.48 -7.24
CA ALA A 295 17.21 -28.09 -6.14
C ALA A 295 17.54 -27.06 -5.04
N TRP A 296 17.93 -25.83 -5.38
CA TRP A 296 18.05 -24.74 -4.41
C TRP A 296 16.71 -24.39 -3.76
N GLN A 297 15.62 -24.32 -4.54
CA GLN A 297 14.27 -24.16 -3.97
C GLN A 297 13.89 -25.32 -3.03
N ALA A 298 14.29 -26.57 -3.34
CA ALA A 298 14.01 -27.70 -2.47
C ALA A 298 14.74 -27.59 -1.12
N LEU A 299 15.96 -27.06 -1.11
CA LEU A 299 16.68 -26.75 0.12
C LEU A 299 15.97 -25.64 0.93
N GLU A 300 15.46 -24.58 0.27
CA GLU A 300 14.66 -23.53 0.93
C GLU A 300 13.37 -24.11 1.56
N GLU A 301 12.72 -25.05 0.87
CA GLU A 301 11.51 -25.73 1.34
C GLU A 301 11.78 -26.74 2.47
N ILE A 302 12.96 -27.37 2.49
CA ILE A 302 13.41 -28.29 3.56
C ILE A 302 13.68 -27.53 4.87
N GLY A 303 14.40 -26.41 4.81
CA GLY A 303 14.59 -25.50 5.94
C GLY A 303 15.31 -26.07 7.18
N THR A 304 16.03 -27.19 7.04
CA THR A 304 16.91 -27.74 8.08
C THR A 304 18.17 -26.89 8.22
N GLU A 305 18.86 -26.97 9.36
CA GLU A 305 20.13 -26.26 9.56
C GLU A 305 21.17 -26.57 8.48
N ALA A 306 21.31 -27.86 8.10
CA ALA A 306 22.15 -28.29 6.98
C ALA A 306 21.70 -27.75 5.61
N ALA A 307 20.40 -27.56 5.39
CA ALA A 307 19.90 -26.95 4.15
C ALA A 307 20.23 -25.46 4.11
N MET A 308 20.07 -24.77 5.23
CA MET A 308 20.42 -23.35 5.36
C MET A 308 21.93 -23.12 5.25
N GLU A 309 22.77 -24.06 5.72
CA GLU A 309 24.22 -24.05 5.52
C GLU A 309 24.59 -24.13 4.02
N GLN A 310 24.02 -25.09 3.27
CA GLN A 310 24.26 -25.22 1.83
C GLN A 310 23.77 -23.98 1.05
N LEU A 311 22.60 -23.44 1.40
CA LEU A 311 22.07 -22.21 0.81
C LEU A 311 22.95 -21.00 1.14
N SER A 312 23.40 -20.85 2.39
CA SER A 312 24.28 -19.74 2.77
C SER A 312 25.63 -19.81 2.05
N GLY A 313 26.18 -21.00 1.82
CA GLY A 313 27.39 -21.18 1.02
C GLY A 313 27.17 -20.72 -0.43
N HIS A 314 26.13 -21.23 -1.08
CA HIS A 314 25.76 -20.85 -2.45
C HIS A 314 25.50 -19.34 -2.59
N TRP A 315 24.77 -18.73 -1.65
CA TRP A 315 24.51 -17.29 -1.65
C TRP A 315 25.76 -16.45 -1.37
N ALA A 316 26.73 -16.95 -0.59
CA ALA A 316 28.02 -16.27 -0.42
C ALA A 316 28.84 -16.28 -1.72
N GLU A 317 28.83 -17.39 -2.47
CA GLU A 317 29.44 -17.50 -3.80
C GLU A 317 28.77 -16.55 -4.81
N GLU A 318 27.43 -16.57 -4.91
CA GLU A 318 26.64 -15.69 -5.80
C GLU A 318 26.82 -14.20 -5.47
N LEU A 319 26.95 -13.86 -4.18
CA LEU A 319 27.24 -12.51 -3.73
C LEU A 319 28.66 -12.05 -4.12
N GLY A 320 29.64 -12.96 -4.08
CA GLY A 320 31.04 -12.68 -4.41
C GLY A 320 31.31 -12.50 -5.90
N ASP A 321 30.53 -13.14 -6.77
CA ASP A 321 30.71 -13.09 -8.22
C ASP A 321 30.37 -11.70 -8.81
N PRO A 322 31.34 -10.96 -9.38
CA PRO A 322 31.10 -9.65 -9.98
C PRO A 322 30.34 -9.70 -11.32
N THR A 323 30.18 -10.88 -11.92
CA THR A 323 29.38 -11.06 -13.15
C THR A 323 27.88 -11.18 -12.89
N VAL A 324 27.49 -11.47 -11.63
CA VAL A 324 26.09 -11.49 -11.21
C VAL A 324 25.55 -10.07 -11.12
N GLU A 325 24.38 -9.83 -11.71
CA GLU A 325 23.74 -8.51 -11.72
C GLU A 325 23.52 -7.97 -10.29
N VAL A 326 23.79 -6.68 -10.10
CA VAL A 326 23.65 -5.96 -8.81
C VAL A 326 22.31 -6.23 -8.11
N ARG A 327 21.19 -6.25 -8.86
CA ARG A 327 19.85 -6.53 -8.32
C ARG A 327 19.74 -7.91 -7.67
N THR A 328 20.41 -8.92 -8.23
CA THR A 328 20.43 -10.27 -7.68
C THR A 328 21.28 -10.28 -6.42
N ARG A 329 22.52 -9.75 -6.48
CA ARG A 329 23.43 -9.64 -5.33
C ARG A 329 22.80 -8.89 -4.14
N VAL A 330 21.98 -7.86 -4.40
CA VAL A 330 21.16 -7.17 -3.38
C VAL A 330 20.11 -8.09 -2.76
N ALA A 331 19.37 -8.86 -3.55
CA ALA A 331 18.40 -9.84 -3.03
C ALA A 331 19.10 -10.95 -2.21
N THR A 332 20.27 -11.40 -2.66
CA THR A 332 21.13 -12.38 -1.99
C THR A 332 21.64 -11.86 -0.65
N ALA A 333 22.10 -10.60 -0.58
CA ALA A 333 22.44 -9.95 0.68
C ALA A 333 21.23 -9.89 1.64
N VAL A 334 20.01 -9.60 1.16
CA VAL A 334 18.81 -9.64 2.01
C VAL A 334 18.49 -11.05 2.52
N ARG A 335 18.63 -12.08 1.69
CA ARG A 335 18.46 -13.48 2.11
C ARG A 335 19.44 -13.85 3.22
N LEU A 336 20.73 -13.60 3.01
CA LEU A 336 21.81 -13.84 3.98
C LEU A 336 21.55 -13.09 5.30
N GLY A 337 21.20 -11.79 5.24
CA GLY A 337 20.87 -11.03 6.44
C GLY A 337 19.64 -11.54 7.19
N LYS A 338 18.64 -12.08 6.48
CA LYS A 338 17.46 -12.71 7.10
C LYS A 338 17.75 -14.08 7.74
N LEU A 339 18.84 -14.77 7.37
CA LEU A 339 19.32 -15.96 8.09
C LEU A 339 19.96 -15.61 9.44
N GLY A 340 20.44 -14.37 9.59
CA GLY A 340 21.18 -13.96 10.78
C GLY A 340 22.43 -14.85 11.00
N PRO A 341 22.76 -15.24 12.25
CA PRO A 341 24.02 -15.93 12.57
C PRO A 341 24.31 -17.22 11.77
N GLN A 342 23.30 -17.88 11.19
CA GLN A 342 23.51 -19.05 10.33
C GLN A 342 24.31 -18.72 9.06
N ALA A 343 24.32 -17.47 8.61
CA ALA A 343 25.06 -17.01 7.43
C ALA A 343 26.48 -16.50 7.74
N ALA A 344 27.10 -16.95 8.84
CA ALA A 344 28.43 -16.49 9.30
C ALA A 344 29.52 -16.52 8.21
N ALA A 345 29.50 -17.51 7.32
CA ALA A 345 30.45 -17.63 6.20
C ALA A 345 30.40 -16.43 5.22
N ALA A 346 29.25 -15.76 5.10
CA ALA A 346 29.09 -14.62 4.20
C ALA A 346 29.56 -13.28 4.79
N VAL A 347 29.90 -13.20 6.08
CA VAL A 347 30.23 -11.93 6.75
C VAL A 347 31.47 -11.26 6.12
N ALA A 348 32.47 -12.04 5.73
CA ALA A 348 33.68 -11.52 5.08
C ALA A 348 33.38 -10.84 3.73
N PRO A 349 32.80 -11.54 2.71
CA PRO A 349 32.48 -10.89 1.43
C PRO A 349 31.44 -9.77 1.57
N LEU A 350 30.47 -9.87 2.50
CA LEU A 350 29.55 -8.77 2.79
C LEU A 350 30.28 -7.50 3.27
N ARG A 351 31.27 -7.64 4.16
CA ARG A 351 32.06 -6.51 4.67
C ARG A 351 33.01 -5.94 3.62
N GLU A 352 33.61 -6.80 2.79
CA GLU A 352 34.46 -6.39 1.67
C GLU A 352 33.67 -5.54 0.67
N ILE A 353 32.52 -6.04 0.19
CA ILE A 353 31.65 -5.30 -0.74
C ILE A 353 31.13 -4.00 -0.11
N ALA A 354 30.77 -3.99 1.17
CA ALA A 354 30.33 -2.77 1.84
C ALA A 354 31.44 -1.69 1.92
N ALA A 355 32.70 -2.11 2.09
CA ALA A 355 33.86 -1.23 2.18
C ALA A 355 34.37 -0.74 0.82
N ASP A 356 34.21 -1.54 -0.24
CA ASP A 356 34.59 -1.18 -1.61
C ASP A 356 33.92 0.12 -2.06
N ALA A 357 34.72 1.09 -2.52
CA ALA A 357 34.24 2.38 -2.99
C ALA A 357 33.70 2.34 -4.42
N GLU A 358 34.15 1.37 -5.23
CA GLU A 358 33.77 1.19 -6.63
C GLU A 358 32.48 0.35 -6.78
N ALA A 359 32.10 -0.39 -5.74
CA ALA A 359 30.85 -1.13 -5.69
C ALA A 359 29.60 -0.23 -5.68
N ASP A 360 28.52 -0.70 -6.29
CA ASP A 360 27.24 0.02 -6.36
C ASP A 360 26.73 0.44 -4.96
N ALA A 361 26.38 1.72 -4.81
CA ALA A 361 26.02 2.30 -3.51
C ALA A 361 24.78 1.67 -2.84
N ILE A 362 23.86 1.07 -3.61
CA ILE A 362 22.73 0.31 -3.07
C ILE A 362 23.23 -1.04 -2.55
N LEU A 363 24.00 -1.79 -3.37
CA LEU A 363 24.59 -3.07 -2.97
C LEU A 363 25.40 -2.94 -1.67
N ARG A 364 26.31 -1.95 -1.61
CA ARG A 364 27.09 -1.64 -0.41
C ARG A 364 26.23 -1.48 0.85
N GLY A 365 25.11 -0.77 0.73
CA GLY A 365 24.16 -0.56 1.83
C GLY A 365 23.50 -1.84 2.30
N TYR A 366 23.00 -2.68 1.38
CA TYR A 366 22.40 -3.96 1.74
C TYR A 366 23.43 -4.96 2.29
N CYS A 367 24.66 -4.95 1.80
CA CYS A 367 25.75 -5.76 2.34
C CYS A 367 26.13 -5.33 3.78
N ALA A 368 26.22 -4.02 4.04
CA ALA A 368 26.45 -3.48 5.38
C ALA A 368 25.31 -3.83 6.35
N TRP A 369 24.05 -3.76 5.90
CA TRP A 369 22.89 -4.16 6.68
C TRP A 369 22.92 -5.65 7.03
N ALA A 370 23.17 -6.51 6.04
CA ALA A 370 23.17 -7.96 6.22
C ALA A 370 24.31 -8.41 7.14
N ALA A 371 25.52 -7.85 7.00
CA ALA A 371 26.63 -8.15 7.91
C ALA A 371 26.30 -7.83 9.37
N GLU A 372 25.53 -6.76 9.63
CA GLU A 372 25.06 -6.41 10.98
C GLU A 372 23.94 -7.33 11.49
N GLN A 373 23.12 -7.92 10.63
CA GLN A 373 22.12 -8.91 11.07
C GLN A 373 22.77 -10.26 11.42
N ILE A 374 23.84 -10.62 10.71
CA ILE A 374 24.54 -11.90 10.88
C ILE A 374 25.48 -11.85 12.10
N GLU A 375 26.26 -10.78 12.23
CA GLU A 375 27.15 -10.54 13.37
C GLU A 375 26.87 -9.15 13.98
N PRO A 376 25.85 -9.04 14.86
CA PRO A 376 25.45 -7.76 15.45
C PRO A 376 26.52 -7.15 16.36
N SER A 377 26.68 -5.83 16.28
CA SER A 377 27.60 -5.10 17.15
C SER A 377 27.14 -5.09 18.61
N THR A 378 27.98 -5.63 19.49
CA THR A 378 27.72 -5.74 20.95
C THR A 378 28.18 -4.52 21.75
N GLY A 379 28.72 -3.50 21.08
CA GLY A 379 29.21 -2.28 21.72
C GLY A 379 28.13 -1.47 22.43
N SER A 380 28.55 -0.72 23.45
CA SER A 380 27.75 0.35 24.05
C SER A 380 27.53 1.47 23.02
N PRO A 381 26.33 2.07 22.95
CA PRO A 381 26.05 3.26 22.15
C PRO A 381 27.12 4.35 22.27
N ARG A 382 27.50 4.96 21.15
CA ARG A 382 28.49 6.05 21.07
C ARG A 382 27.87 7.33 20.51
N THR A 383 28.52 8.45 20.84
CA THR A 383 28.24 9.74 20.22
C THR A 383 29.41 10.13 19.32
N TYR A 384 29.10 10.42 18.06
CA TYR A 384 30.05 10.90 17.05
C TYR A 384 29.74 12.34 16.66
N HIS A 385 30.71 13.01 16.04
CA HIS A 385 30.62 14.39 15.62
C HIS A 385 30.91 14.53 14.12
N VAL A 386 30.06 15.31 13.44
CA VAL A 386 30.25 15.73 12.04
C VAL A 386 30.31 17.25 12.03
N ALA A 387 31.45 17.84 11.64
CA ALA A 387 31.67 19.28 11.71
C ALA A 387 32.49 19.77 10.52
N ARG A 388 31.83 20.04 9.39
CA ARG A 388 32.51 20.33 8.10
C ARG A 388 33.45 21.54 8.15
N GLN A 389 33.16 22.50 9.03
CA GLN A 389 33.95 23.71 9.25
C GLN A 389 35.10 23.54 10.26
N HIS A 390 35.16 22.43 10.99
CA HIS A 390 36.23 22.19 11.96
C HIS A 390 37.57 21.99 11.23
N PRO A 391 38.68 22.65 11.64
CA PRO A 391 39.94 22.60 10.90
C PRO A 391 40.55 21.20 10.74
N GLN A 392 40.22 20.27 11.63
CA GLN A 392 40.69 18.88 11.60
C GLN A 392 39.66 17.89 11.04
N ALA A 393 38.55 18.36 10.44
CA ALA A 393 37.48 17.50 9.94
C ALA A 393 37.89 16.70 8.69
N ASP A 394 37.82 15.38 8.80
CA ASP A 394 38.16 14.42 7.76
C ASP A 394 37.32 13.15 7.94
N ASP A 395 36.89 12.51 6.85
CA ASP A 395 36.08 11.30 6.92
C ASP A 395 36.90 10.04 7.29
N ALA A 396 38.23 10.12 7.21
CA ALA A 396 39.14 9.10 7.76
C ALA A 396 39.31 9.19 9.29
N ASN A 397 38.77 10.22 9.95
CA ASN A 397 38.85 10.35 11.41
C ASN A 397 38.01 9.30 12.18
N PRO A 398 38.22 9.15 13.50
CA PRO A 398 37.35 8.34 14.37
C PRO A 398 35.95 8.94 14.59
N GLY A 399 35.70 10.21 14.23
CA GLY A 399 34.42 10.90 14.45
C GLY A 399 34.23 11.41 15.87
N SER A 400 35.31 11.64 16.63
CA SER A 400 35.28 12.26 17.96
C SER A 400 35.13 13.79 17.86
N ALA A 401 34.88 14.49 18.97
CA ALA A 401 34.68 15.95 18.95
C ALA A 401 35.93 16.73 18.50
N ASP A 402 37.12 16.26 18.88
CA ASP A 402 38.43 16.80 18.47
C ASP A 402 38.81 16.42 17.03
N ARG A 403 38.42 15.21 16.60
CA ARG A 403 38.65 14.69 15.25
C ARG A 403 37.32 14.26 14.63
N PRO A 404 36.46 15.22 14.24
CA PRO A 404 35.14 14.95 13.72
C PRO A 404 35.21 14.45 12.27
N TRP A 405 34.14 13.80 11.82
CA TRP A 405 33.91 13.55 10.41
C TRP A 405 33.54 14.85 9.68
N LYS A 406 33.73 14.85 8.36
CA LYS A 406 33.52 16.01 7.48
C LYS A 406 32.15 15.99 6.79
N THR A 407 31.62 14.80 6.51
CA THR A 407 30.32 14.59 5.85
C THR A 407 29.33 13.85 6.74
N VAL A 408 28.03 14.08 6.53
CA VAL A 408 26.97 13.35 7.23
C VAL A 408 26.82 11.94 6.65
N GLN A 409 27.08 11.74 5.36
CA GLN A 409 27.10 10.43 4.70
C GLN A 409 28.17 9.51 5.30
N ARG A 410 29.33 10.04 5.73
CA ARG A 410 30.33 9.24 6.45
C ARG A 410 29.77 8.64 7.74
N ALA A 411 28.98 9.40 8.49
CA ALA A 411 28.28 8.91 9.67
C ALA A 411 27.18 7.90 9.29
N ALA A 412 26.40 8.19 8.23
CA ALA A 412 25.28 7.35 7.82
C ALA A 412 25.68 5.94 7.35
N GLY A 413 26.92 5.75 6.91
CA GLY A 413 27.54 4.44 6.65
C GLY A 413 28.23 3.79 7.85
N ALA A 414 28.38 4.49 8.98
CA ALA A 414 29.18 4.06 10.14
C ALA A 414 28.34 3.65 11.36
N LEU A 415 27.26 4.39 11.63
CA LEU A 415 26.51 4.31 12.89
C LEU A 415 25.91 2.92 13.10
N LYS A 416 26.02 2.43 14.34
CA LYS A 416 25.50 1.13 14.79
C LYS A 416 24.23 1.31 15.65
N PRO A 417 23.43 0.24 15.88
CA PRO A 417 22.18 0.33 16.63
C PRO A 417 22.34 0.97 18.03
N GLY A 418 21.83 2.20 18.18
CA GLY A 418 21.90 3.03 19.38
C GLY A 418 22.87 4.22 19.28
N ASP A 419 23.76 4.25 18.29
CA ASP A 419 24.69 5.35 18.11
C ASP A 419 23.99 6.66 17.73
N THR A 420 24.59 7.77 18.15
CA THR A 420 24.16 9.13 17.82
C THR A 420 25.26 9.86 17.07
N VAL A 421 24.91 10.62 16.03
CA VAL A 421 25.78 11.65 15.45
C VAL A 421 25.23 13.04 15.78
N LEU A 422 26.10 13.90 16.30
CA LEU A 422 25.88 15.33 16.44
C LEU A 422 26.47 16.04 15.22
N ILE A 423 25.60 16.72 14.47
CA ILE A 423 25.94 17.43 13.25
C ILE A 423 26.01 18.92 13.59
N HIS A 424 27.21 19.48 13.52
CA HIS A 424 27.50 20.88 13.82
C HIS A 424 27.14 21.80 12.64
N ALA A 425 27.06 23.10 12.89
CA ALA A 425 26.71 24.12 11.92
C ALA A 425 27.60 24.07 10.66
N GLY A 426 26.95 24.20 9.51
CA GLY A 426 27.59 24.14 8.19
C GLY A 426 26.61 23.79 7.09
N GLU A 427 27.02 24.01 5.84
CA GLU A 427 26.32 23.51 4.66
C GLU A 427 26.92 22.16 4.21
N TYR A 428 26.05 21.17 4.08
CA TYR A 428 26.35 19.78 3.75
C TYR A 428 25.67 19.43 2.42
N ARG A 429 26.42 19.48 1.32
CA ARG A 429 25.88 19.39 -0.05
C ARG A 429 25.84 17.95 -0.54
N GLU A 430 25.07 17.12 0.14
CA GLU A 430 25.11 15.66 0.03
C GLU A 430 23.72 15.02 0.09
N LEU A 431 23.61 13.78 -0.38
CA LEU A 431 22.48 12.90 -0.13
C LEU A 431 22.90 11.93 0.98
N VAL A 432 22.29 12.05 2.15
CA VAL A 432 22.56 11.21 3.31
C VAL A 432 21.77 9.90 3.22
N ARG A 433 22.48 8.78 3.19
CA ARG A 433 21.93 7.43 3.01
C ARG A 433 22.28 6.53 4.19
N PRO A 434 21.44 6.47 5.23
CA PRO A 434 21.55 5.46 6.28
C PRO A 434 21.57 4.04 5.71
N VAL A 435 22.49 3.22 6.20
CA VAL A 435 22.56 1.78 5.88
C VAL A 435 22.05 0.90 7.03
N LEU A 436 22.01 1.44 8.25
CA LEU A 436 21.53 0.77 9.46
C LEU A 436 20.48 1.58 10.20
N GLY A 437 19.56 0.86 10.84
CA GLY A 437 18.58 1.37 11.78
C GLY A 437 18.87 0.90 13.20
N GLY A 438 18.03 1.32 14.15
CA GLY A 438 18.11 0.83 15.53
C GLY A 438 17.48 -0.57 15.72
N THR A 439 17.72 -1.17 16.88
CA THR A 439 17.11 -2.47 17.27
C THR A 439 15.91 -2.31 18.22
N GLY A 440 15.59 -1.09 18.62
CA GLY A 440 14.47 -0.76 19.52
C GLY A 440 14.49 0.71 19.93
N GLU A 441 13.50 1.16 20.68
CA GLU A 441 13.37 2.57 21.09
C GLU A 441 14.58 3.08 21.88
N GLY A 442 15.08 2.29 22.84
CA GLY A 442 16.29 2.61 23.60
C GLY A 442 17.61 2.45 22.84
N ARG A 443 17.56 2.01 21.57
CA ARG A 443 18.73 1.82 20.69
C ARG A 443 18.46 2.34 19.27
N MET A 444 17.80 3.50 19.15
CA MET A 444 17.63 4.20 17.87
C MET A 444 18.98 4.68 17.31
N VAL A 445 19.18 4.55 15.99
CA VAL A 445 20.26 5.29 15.31
C VAL A 445 19.82 6.74 15.17
N THR A 446 20.57 7.68 15.74
CA THR A 446 20.15 9.08 15.86
C THR A 446 21.05 10.02 15.06
N TYR A 447 20.43 10.80 14.17
CA TYR A 447 21.04 11.94 13.48
C TYR A 447 20.46 13.21 14.09
N ALA A 448 21.27 13.99 14.80
CA ALA A 448 20.81 15.18 15.49
C ALA A 448 21.69 16.38 15.19
N ALA A 449 21.10 17.57 15.09
CA ALA A 449 21.84 18.81 15.23
C ALA A 449 22.56 18.86 16.59
N ALA A 450 23.76 19.43 16.61
CA ALA A 450 24.46 19.76 17.85
C ALA A 450 23.64 20.80 18.67
N PRO A 451 23.73 20.80 20.01
CA PRO A 451 22.88 21.65 20.85
C PRO A 451 23.02 23.15 20.54
N GLY A 452 21.92 23.79 20.13
CA GLY A 452 21.89 25.22 19.78
C GLY A 452 22.35 25.54 18.36
N GLU A 453 22.72 24.53 17.56
CA GLU A 453 23.17 24.69 16.17
C GLU A 453 22.07 24.23 15.19
N GLN A 454 22.10 24.74 13.95
CA GLN A 454 21.22 24.30 12.86
C GLN A 454 22.04 23.96 11.61
N PRO A 455 22.48 22.70 11.45
CA PRO A 455 23.14 22.25 10.22
C PRO A 455 22.18 22.24 9.03
N VAL A 456 22.69 22.54 7.84
CA VAL A 456 21.90 22.61 6.61
C VAL A 456 22.39 21.57 5.61
N ILE A 457 21.56 20.57 5.30
CA ILE A 457 21.79 19.62 4.20
C ILE A 457 21.13 20.18 2.95
N LYS A 458 21.87 20.22 1.82
CA LYS A 458 21.39 20.81 0.56
C LYS A 458 21.54 19.81 -0.58
N ALA A 459 20.47 19.63 -1.34
CA ALA A 459 20.45 18.89 -2.59
C ALA A 459 20.86 19.75 -3.82
N SER A 460 21.38 20.96 -3.57
CA SER A 460 21.94 21.88 -4.58
C SER A 460 23.43 22.15 -4.41
N ASP A 461 24.06 22.61 -5.49
CA ASP A 461 25.46 23.02 -5.54
C ASP A 461 25.61 24.44 -6.09
N PRO A 462 26.68 25.18 -5.69
CA PRO A 462 26.99 26.47 -6.31
C PRO A 462 27.26 26.26 -7.81
N TRP A 463 26.51 26.97 -8.65
CA TRP A 463 26.56 26.83 -10.09
C TRP A 463 27.20 28.08 -10.71
N ARG A 464 28.40 27.89 -11.28
CA ARG A 464 29.22 28.95 -11.89
C ARG A 464 29.59 28.58 -13.34
N PRO A 465 28.61 28.55 -14.26
CA PRO A 465 28.86 28.27 -15.67
C PRO A 465 29.47 29.49 -16.39
N ASP A 466 29.88 29.28 -17.64
CA ASP A 466 30.19 30.36 -18.58
C ASP A 466 28.92 31.08 -19.02
N TRP A 467 28.54 32.10 -18.25
CA TRP A 467 27.38 32.95 -18.53
C TRP A 467 27.61 33.83 -19.77
N ARG A 468 26.63 33.80 -20.66
CA ARG A 468 26.46 34.73 -21.78
C ARG A 468 25.40 35.76 -21.43
N ASP A 469 25.70 37.04 -21.66
CA ASP A 469 24.71 38.12 -21.64
C ASP A 469 23.83 38.01 -22.91
N GLU A 470 22.52 37.95 -22.74
CA GLU A 470 21.53 37.95 -23.83
C GLU A 470 20.77 39.29 -23.93
N GLY A 471 21.21 40.29 -23.14
CA GLY A 471 20.63 41.62 -23.05
C GLY A 471 19.41 41.70 -22.11
N GLY A 472 19.17 42.90 -21.60
CA GLY A 472 17.96 43.20 -20.81
C GLY A 472 17.86 42.46 -19.47
N GLY A 473 18.99 42.10 -18.85
CA GLY A 473 19.01 41.33 -17.59
C GLY A 473 18.84 39.81 -17.77
N VAL A 474 18.72 39.33 -19.01
CA VAL A 474 18.71 37.90 -19.31
C VAL A 474 20.13 37.39 -19.53
N TRP A 475 20.46 36.32 -18.83
CA TRP A 475 21.73 35.60 -18.94
C TRP A 475 21.46 34.16 -19.32
N SER A 476 22.34 33.53 -20.10
CA SER A 476 22.20 32.13 -20.49
C SER A 476 23.48 31.35 -20.27
N ALA A 477 23.35 30.06 -19.95
CA ALA A 477 24.46 29.16 -19.72
C ALA A 477 24.21 27.81 -20.42
N PRO A 478 25.26 27.09 -20.86
CA PRO A 478 25.12 25.68 -21.21
C PRO A 478 24.57 24.89 -20.01
N TYR A 479 23.66 23.95 -20.26
CA TYR A 479 23.20 23.02 -19.24
C TYR A 479 22.83 21.67 -19.87
N GLU A 480 22.88 20.63 -19.04
CA GLU A 480 22.28 19.34 -19.34
C GLU A 480 21.06 19.14 -18.43
N ARG A 481 19.99 18.57 -19.00
CA ARG A 481 18.78 18.11 -18.29
C ARG A 481 19.14 17.02 -17.28
N HIS A 482 18.42 16.93 -16.16
CA HIS A 482 18.73 15.89 -15.16
C HIS A 482 18.48 14.46 -15.69
N PRO A 483 19.36 13.47 -15.41
CA PRO A 483 19.20 12.08 -15.87
C PRO A 483 17.94 11.35 -15.40
N TRP A 484 17.20 11.93 -14.45
CA TRP A 484 15.94 11.44 -13.90
C TRP A 484 14.73 12.28 -14.31
N ASP A 485 14.92 13.23 -15.24
CA ASP A 485 13.91 14.18 -15.69
C ASP A 485 13.59 13.99 -17.19
N HIS A 486 13.53 12.72 -17.64
CA HIS A 486 13.25 12.35 -19.01
C HIS A 486 11.80 11.86 -19.18
N PRO A 487 10.98 12.48 -20.08
CA PRO A 487 9.56 12.16 -20.24
C PRO A 487 9.31 10.74 -20.77
N GLU A 488 10.29 10.10 -21.41
CA GLU A 488 10.17 8.73 -21.93
C GLU A 488 10.01 7.65 -20.85
N GLN A 489 10.33 7.97 -19.59
CA GLN A 489 10.09 7.10 -18.43
C GLN A 489 8.64 7.19 -17.92
N TRP A 490 7.82 8.08 -18.51
CA TRP A 490 6.46 8.38 -18.07
C TRP A 490 5.45 7.96 -19.14
N PRO A 491 4.37 7.24 -18.77
CA PRO A 491 3.44 6.67 -19.74
C PRO A 491 2.53 7.70 -20.45
N THR A 492 2.37 8.90 -19.89
CA THR A 492 1.77 10.07 -20.55
C THR A 492 2.86 11.14 -20.79
N PRO A 493 2.98 11.73 -21.99
CA PRO A 493 3.89 12.84 -22.25
C PRO A 493 3.59 14.05 -21.36
N LYS A 494 4.60 14.51 -20.63
CA LYS A 494 4.54 15.69 -19.76
C LYS A 494 5.40 16.79 -20.37
N GLU A 495 4.79 17.93 -20.70
CA GLU A 495 5.46 19.07 -21.34
C GLU A 495 5.30 20.37 -20.55
N GLY A 496 6.35 21.20 -20.56
CA GLY A 496 6.35 22.52 -19.90
C GLY A 496 6.92 22.53 -18.47
N PRO A 497 7.09 23.73 -17.88
CA PRO A 497 7.86 23.95 -16.65
C PRO A 497 7.36 23.15 -15.44
N MET A 498 6.03 23.02 -15.29
CA MET A 498 5.42 22.37 -14.14
C MET A 498 5.76 20.89 -14.00
N HIS A 499 6.29 20.24 -15.04
CA HIS A 499 6.66 18.82 -14.99
C HIS A 499 8.17 18.57 -14.83
N ARG A 500 9.00 19.62 -14.87
CA ARG A 500 10.47 19.49 -14.82
C ARG A 500 11.00 19.38 -13.39
N ALA A 501 12.25 18.98 -13.24
CA ALA A 501 12.95 18.88 -11.97
C ALA A 501 14.03 19.96 -11.77
N GLU A 502 14.40 20.70 -12.81
CA GLU A 502 15.35 21.80 -12.69
C GLU A 502 14.86 22.89 -11.71
N GLN A 503 15.72 23.26 -10.77
CA GLN A 503 15.55 24.42 -9.89
C GLN A 503 16.84 25.22 -9.86
N VAL A 504 16.74 26.54 -10.00
CA VAL A 504 17.85 27.48 -9.86
C VAL A 504 17.51 28.49 -8.76
N PHE A 505 18.47 28.72 -7.86
CA PHE A 505 18.34 29.65 -6.75
C PHE A 505 19.38 30.76 -6.89
N VAL A 506 19.00 31.99 -6.55
CA VAL A 506 19.90 33.15 -6.54
C VAL A 506 19.84 33.75 -5.15
N GLU A 507 20.97 33.71 -4.43
CA GLU A 507 21.07 34.16 -3.02
C GLU A 507 20.02 33.51 -2.09
N GLY A 508 19.63 32.27 -2.41
CA GLY A 508 18.63 31.49 -1.68
C GLY A 508 17.18 31.65 -2.17
N ALA A 509 16.89 32.59 -3.08
CA ALA A 509 15.57 32.74 -3.69
C ALA A 509 15.43 31.82 -4.92
N LEU A 510 14.40 30.97 -4.95
CA LEU A 510 14.06 30.14 -6.11
C LEU A 510 13.59 31.01 -7.29
N LEU A 511 14.08 30.74 -8.49
CA LEU A 511 13.58 31.36 -9.73
C LEU A 511 12.32 30.63 -10.24
N THR A 512 11.33 31.41 -10.68
CA THR A 512 10.10 30.88 -11.30
C THR A 512 10.41 30.31 -12.68
N HIS A 513 10.14 29.03 -12.90
CA HIS A 513 10.33 28.37 -14.19
C HIS A 513 9.17 28.70 -15.14
N VAL A 514 9.49 29.34 -16.27
CA VAL A 514 8.52 29.79 -17.29
C VAL A 514 8.71 29.04 -18.61
N ALA A 515 7.70 29.06 -19.48
CA ALA A 515 7.66 28.25 -20.70
C ALA A 515 8.24 28.99 -21.92
N THR A 516 8.25 30.32 -21.91
CA THR A 516 8.63 31.14 -23.06
C THR A 516 9.68 32.21 -22.73
N LEU A 517 10.39 32.67 -23.77
CA LEU A 517 11.35 33.78 -23.66
C LEU A 517 10.66 35.13 -23.39
N GLU A 518 9.39 35.28 -23.77
CA GLU A 518 8.56 36.45 -23.46
C GLU A 518 8.28 36.52 -21.95
N GLU A 519 7.77 35.44 -21.37
CA GLU A 519 7.57 35.33 -19.92
C GLU A 519 8.89 35.52 -19.17
N LEU A 520 10.01 34.99 -19.67
CA LEU A 520 11.31 35.19 -19.03
C LEU A 520 11.68 36.67 -18.97
N ARG A 521 11.50 37.40 -20.07
CA ARG A 521 11.86 38.83 -20.20
C ARG A 521 10.91 39.78 -19.47
N ALA A 522 9.71 39.34 -19.09
CA ALA A 522 8.70 40.18 -18.46
C ALA A 522 9.17 40.82 -17.13
N GLU A 523 9.86 40.05 -16.27
CA GLU A 523 10.42 40.54 -15.00
C GLU A 523 11.57 39.65 -14.50
N PRO A 524 12.50 40.18 -13.67
CA PRO A 524 13.52 39.40 -13.00
C PRO A 524 12.95 38.34 -12.04
N GLY A 525 13.76 37.34 -11.68
CA GLY A 525 13.34 36.25 -10.79
C GLY A 525 12.82 35.02 -11.53
N ARG A 526 13.05 34.92 -12.85
CA ARG A 526 12.51 33.86 -13.72
C ARG A 526 13.63 33.05 -14.39
N MET A 527 13.34 31.80 -14.75
CA MET A 527 14.22 30.91 -15.51
C MET A 527 13.49 30.16 -16.64
N LEU A 528 14.22 29.83 -17.70
CA LEU A 528 13.75 29.08 -18.86
C LEU A 528 14.78 28.01 -19.24
N THR A 529 14.31 26.86 -19.71
CA THR A 529 15.14 25.73 -20.13
C THR A 529 14.87 25.40 -21.60
N ASP A 530 15.90 25.41 -22.43
CA ASP A 530 15.87 25.08 -23.85
C ASP A 530 16.73 23.82 -24.07
N ASP A 531 16.09 22.67 -24.23
CA ASP A 531 16.77 21.39 -24.46
C ASP A 531 17.35 21.27 -25.87
N GLU A 532 16.78 21.95 -26.88
CA GLU A 532 17.24 21.89 -28.26
C GLU A 532 18.55 22.68 -28.43
N ALA A 533 18.64 23.85 -27.79
CA ALA A 533 19.87 24.63 -27.72
C ALA A 533 20.86 24.13 -26.64
N GLY A 534 20.42 23.28 -25.71
CA GLY A 534 21.21 22.86 -24.54
C GLY A 534 21.53 24.03 -23.60
N ARG A 535 20.59 24.97 -23.41
CA ARG A 535 20.79 26.20 -22.61
C ARG A 535 19.73 26.41 -21.54
N LEU A 536 20.17 26.90 -20.39
CA LEU A 536 19.29 27.44 -19.35
C LEU A 536 19.49 28.96 -19.31
N PHE A 537 18.37 29.69 -19.33
CA PHE A 537 18.33 31.14 -19.24
C PHE A 537 17.77 31.57 -17.87
N VAL A 538 18.31 32.66 -17.31
CA VAL A 538 17.82 33.31 -16.10
C VAL A 538 17.63 34.80 -16.35
N HIS A 539 16.59 35.40 -15.78
CA HIS A 539 16.43 36.85 -15.75
C HIS A 539 16.73 37.34 -14.34
N ILE A 540 17.84 38.07 -14.17
CA ILE A 540 18.28 38.62 -12.88
C ILE A 540 18.78 40.05 -13.03
N ALA A 541 18.64 40.84 -11.96
CA ALA A 541 19.30 42.13 -11.88
C ALA A 541 20.81 41.95 -11.66
N GLY A 542 21.62 42.71 -12.41
CA GLY A 542 23.08 42.69 -12.33
C GLY A 542 23.74 41.48 -13.01
N SER A 543 25.04 41.32 -12.77
CA SER A 543 25.83 40.20 -13.27
C SER A 543 25.66 38.94 -12.40
N PRO A 544 25.59 37.74 -12.99
CA PRO A 544 25.56 36.47 -12.26
C PRO A 544 26.91 36.05 -11.67
N GLN A 545 28.04 36.56 -12.19
CA GLN A 545 29.39 36.11 -11.81
C GLN A 545 29.69 36.29 -10.32
N ASP A 546 29.33 37.44 -9.75
CA ASP A 546 29.65 37.81 -8.36
C ASP A 546 28.63 37.28 -7.34
N ARG A 547 27.55 36.64 -7.81
CA ARG A 547 26.42 36.21 -6.97
C ARG A 547 26.55 34.74 -6.56
N LEU A 548 25.86 34.35 -5.48
CA LEU A 548 25.65 32.95 -5.17
C LEU A 548 24.46 32.45 -5.99
N ILE A 549 24.75 31.77 -7.09
CA ILE A 549 23.75 31.00 -7.84
C ILE A 549 23.93 29.52 -7.48
N GLU A 550 22.82 28.82 -7.26
CA GLU A 550 22.81 27.40 -6.95
C GLU A 550 21.86 26.67 -7.91
N ARG A 551 22.23 25.45 -8.31
CA ARG A 551 21.33 24.55 -9.05
C ARG A 551 21.08 23.30 -8.22
N SER A 552 19.86 22.81 -8.16
CA SER A 552 19.57 21.49 -7.57
C SER A 552 20.24 20.40 -8.40
N MET A 553 21.06 19.55 -7.80
CA MET A 553 21.82 18.47 -8.47
C MET A 553 21.57 17.09 -7.84
N ARG A 554 20.64 16.99 -6.89
CA ARG A 554 20.20 15.78 -6.21
C ARG A 554 18.68 15.80 -6.05
N GLN A 555 18.06 14.64 -6.02
CA GLN A 555 16.62 14.54 -5.78
C GLN A 555 16.23 14.75 -4.31
N GLN A 556 17.09 14.33 -3.38
CA GLN A 556 16.78 14.23 -1.95
C GLN A 556 17.99 14.66 -1.11
N CYS A 557 17.75 15.07 0.14
CA CYS A 557 18.78 15.35 1.14
C CYS A 557 19.02 14.16 2.08
N PHE A 558 17.96 13.44 2.48
CA PHE A 558 18.06 12.34 3.44
C PHE A 558 17.13 11.18 3.05
N ALA A 559 17.71 10.06 2.61
CA ALA A 559 16.97 8.88 2.19
C ALA A 559 17.86 7.62 2.30
N PRO A 560 17.51 6.64 3.17
CA PRO A 560 18.25 5.39 3.32
C PRO A 560 18.74 4.72 2.03
N ALA A 561 19.89 4.04 2.09
CA ALA A 561 20.29 3.13 1.02
C ALA A 561 19.38 1.88 1.03
N VAL A 562 19.10 1.38 2.23
CA VAL A 562 18.33 0.17 2.51
C VAL A 562 16.87 0.52 2.80
N ARG A 563 15.92 -0.16 2.16
CA ARG A 563 14.48 0.05 2.37
C ARG A 563 14.00 -0.77 3.57
N GLY A 564 13.16 -0.19 4.42
CA GLY A 564 12.58 -0.87 5.58
C GLY A 564 13.39 -0.76 6.87
N LEU A 565 14.27 0.24 7.02
CA LEU A 565 15.02 0.44 8.25
C LEU A 565 14.11 0.86 9.42
N GLY A 566 14.30 0.20 10.56
CA GLY A 566 13.60 0.49 11.81
C GLY A 566 14.32 1.51 12.69
N TYR A 567 13.59 2.16 13.60
CA TYR A 567 14.16 2.86 14.77
C TYR A 567 15.27 3.87 14.42
N VAL A 568 15.01 4.79 13.48
CA VAL A 568 15.89 5.92 13.16
C VAL A 568 15.30 7.20 13.73
N ARG A 569 16.13 8.04 14.34
CA ARG A 569 15.76 9.39 14.78
C ARG A 569 16.48 10.45 13.96
N VAL A 570 15.74 11.46 13.51
CA VAL A 570 16.27 12.61 12.76
C VAL A 570 15.78 13.90 13.42
N ARG A 571 16.70 14.71 13.96
CA ARG A 571 16.36 15.85 14.81
C ARG A 571 17.08 17.15 14.47
N GLY A 572 16.33 18.25 14.37
CA GLY A 572 16.87 19.61 14.35
C GLY A 572 17.60 20.01 13.06
N LEU A 573 17.51 19.20 12.00
CA LEU A 573 18.24 19.44 10.75
C LEU A 573 17.43 20.37 9.83
N ARG A 574 18.12 21.22 9.07
CA ARG A 574 17.52 21.91 7.93
C ARG A 574 17.87 21.17 6.64
N MET A 575 16.90 20.95 5.75
CA MET A 575 17.06 20.21 4.50
C MET A 575 16.42 20.96 3.33
N LEU A 576 17.17 21.18 2.25
CA LEU A 576 16.81 22.15 1.20
C LEU A 576 17.02 21.63 -0.24
N HIS A 577 16.20 22.13 -1.16
CA HIS A 577 16.45 22.11 -2.62
C HIS A 577 16.45 20.72 -3.29
N GLY A 578 15.55 19.81 -2.88
CA GLY A 578 15.44 18.47 -3.48
C GLY A 578 14.74 18.46 -4.84
N ALA A 579 15.48 18.19 -5.92
CA ALA A 579 14.98 18.12 -7.29
C ALA A 579 14.47 16.72 -7.69
N ALA A 580 13.61 16.13 -6.86
CA ALA A 580 12.84 14.96 -7.27
C ALA A 580 11.82 15.34 -8.35
N PRO A 581 11.61 14.52 -9.40
CA PRO A 581 10.54 14.74 -10.36
C PRO A 581 9.18 14.58 -9.66
N GLU A 582 8.14 15.19 -10.23
CA GLU A 582 6.79 15.07 -9.69
C GLU A 582 6.18 13.67 -9.92
N SER A 583 5.62 13.11 -8.86
CA SER A 583 4.94 11.82 -8.88
C SER A 583 3.63 11.87 -9.67
N ASN A 584 3.58 11.23 -10.84
CA ASN A 584 2.39 10.60 -11.44
C ASN A 584 2.67 9.96 -12.80
N GLY A 585 2.40 8.67 -12.92
CA GLY A 585 2.12 7.97 -14.18
C GLY A 585 0.61 7.80 -14.41
N ASP A 586 0.24 7.09 -15.47
CA ASP A 586 -1.16 6.91 -15.92
C ASP A 586 -2.06 6.35 -14.81
N ASN A 587 -3.25 6.94 -14.65
CA ASN A 587 -4.33 6.46 -13.77
C ASN A 587 -3.84 6.02 -12.38
N TRP A 588 -3.64 6.97 -11.46
CA TRP A 588 -3.36 6.71 -10.03
C TRP A 588 -1.98 6.04 -9.77
N GLY A 589 -1.17 5.86 -10.82
CA GLY A 589 0.17 5.28 -10.73
C GLY A 589 1.21 6.25 -10.18
N VAL A 590 1.21 6.48 -8.88
CA VAL A 590 2.23 7.28 -8.19
C VAL A 590 3.64 6.72 -8.45
N VAL A 591 4.42 7.42 -9.29
CA VAL A 591 5.87 7.17 -9.43
C VAL A 591 6.57 7.75 -8.21
N GLY A 592 7.34 6.93 -7.50
CA GLY A 592 8.32 7.29 -6.47
C GLY A 592 7.98 8.49 -5.56
N HIS A 593 7.55 8.28 -4.30
CA HIS A 593 7.54 9.37 -3.29
C HIS A 593 8.96 9.76 -2.84
N ARG A 594 9.75 10.31 -3.78
CA ARG A 594 11.08 10.84 -3.53
C ARG A 594 10.92 12.26 -3.00
N SER A 595 10.87 12.37 -1.68
CA SER A 595 10.77 13.65 -0.96
C SER A 595 12.16 14.19 -0.61
N VAL A 596 12.28 15.47 -0.24
CA VAL A 596 13.54 16.04 0.30
C VAL A 596 14.09 15.17 1.44
N MET A 597 13.19 14.64 2.28
CA MET A 597 13.46 13.56 3.22
C MET A 597 12.49 12.38 3.01
N SER A 598 12.97 11.13 2.96
CA SER A 598 12.12 9.92 2.85
C SER A 598 12.52 8.85 3.88
N VAL A 599 11.54 8.18 4.50
CA VAL A 599 11.77 7.03 5.41
C VAL A 599 11.99 5.71 4.67
N ARG A 600 11.64 5.63 3.38
CA ARG A 600 11.86 4.47 2.50
C ARG A 600 11.33 3.15 3.04
N SER A 601 10.00 3.06 3.24
CA SER A 601 9.33 1.89 3.84
C SER A 601 9.70 1.59 5.30
N GLY A 602 10.41 2.49 5.99
CA GLY A 602 10.88 2.29 7.36
C GLY A 602 9.76 2.14 8.40
N HIS A 603 10.15 1.86 9.64
CA HIS A 603 9.21 1.74 10.77
C HIS A 603 9.76 2.33 12.08
N HIS A 604 8.90 2.82 12.96
CA HIS A 604 9.26 3.34 14.29
C HIS A 604 10.29 4.48 14.24
N TRP A 605 10.21 5.36 13.24
CA TRP A 605 11.08 6.54 13.17
C TRP A 605 10.58 7.67 14.07
N VAL A 606 11.50 8.49 14.57
CA VAL A 606 11.19 9.77 15.24
C VAL A 606 11.79 10.90 14.43
N ILE A 607 10.94 11.74 13.85
CA ILE A 607 11.32 12.84 12.96
C ILE A 607 10.88 14.12 13.67
N GLU A 608 11.81 14.85 14.27
CA GLU A 608 11.47 15.92 15.21
C GLU A 608 12.25 17.23 15.05
N GLY A 609 11.54 18.37 15.05
CA GLY A 609 12.16 19.70 15.03
C GLY A 609 12.94 20.05 13.76
N ASN A 610 12.71 19.37 12.64
CA ASN A 610 13.42 19.61 11.38
C ASN A 610 12.74 20.73 10.55
N VAL A 611 13.51 21.37 9.68
CA VAL A 611 13.04 22.38 8.72
C VAL A 611 13.32 21.87 7.31
N ILE A 612 12.28 21.55 6.55
CA ILE A 612 12.39 20.88 5.25
C ILE A 612 11.72 21.76 4.20
N GLU A 613 12.47 22.29 3.24
CA GLU A 613 11.98 23.37 2.38
C GLU A 613 12.41 23.23 0.90
N TRP A 614 11.65 23.88 0.00
CA TRP A 614 12.03 24.14 -1.39
C TRP A 614 12.30 22.90 -2.26
N GLY A 615 11.61 21.78 -1.99
CA GLY A 615 11.63 20.59 -2.84
C GLY A 615 10.76 20.77 -4.09
N ASN A 616 11.25 20.33 -5.25
CA ASN A 616 10.52 20.43 -6.52
C ASN A 616 9.16 19.70 -6.51
N ALA A 617 9.07 18.60 -5.76
CA ALA A 617 7.85 17.81 -5.63
C ALA A 617 7.35 17.78 -4.18
N GLN A 618 7.94 16.93 -3.34
CA GLN A 618 7.42 16.61 -2.02
C GLN A 618 8.45 16.91 -0.92
N GLY A 619 7.99 17.35 0.25
CA GLY A 619 8.87 17.68 1.37
C GLY A 619 9.35 16.48 2.18
N LEU A 620 8.40 15.76 2.78
CA LEU A 620 8.67 14.63 3.68
C LEU A 620 7.80 13.42 3.33
N ASP A 621 8.42 12.31 2.94
CA ASP A 621 7.76 11.02 2.73
C ASP A 621 7.92 10.12 3.97
N ILE A 622 6.78 9.69 4.49
CA ILE A 622 6.66 8.71 5.58
C ILE A 622 6.04 7.39 5.11
N GLY A 623 6.07 7.11 3.80
CA GLY A 623 5.46 5.95 3.15
C GLY A 623 6.43 4.83 2.72
N ARG A 624 5.92 3.97 1.83
CA ARG A 624 6.67 2.90 1.13
C ARG A 624 7.29 3.33 -0.22
N GLU A 625 7.33 4.64 -0.49
CA GLU A 625 7.83 5.24 -1.75
C GLU A 625 6.99 5.02 -3.02
N GLY A 626 5.74 4.54 -2.94
CA GLY A 626 4.86 4.40 -4.12
C GLY A 626 5.19 3.20 -5.03
N TRP A 627 4.80 3.29 -6.30
CA TRP A 627 4.79 2.19 -7.27
C TRP A 627 5.91 2.24 -8.34
N GLY A 628 6.98 3.02 -8.12
CA GLY A 628 8.04 3.20 -9.12
C GLY A 628 8.72 1.89 -9.54
N GLU A 629 8.77 1.60 -10.85
CA GLU A 629 9.45 0.41 -11.40
C GLU A 629 10.94 0.37 -11.04
N ASP A 630 11.54 1.55 -10.90
CA ASP A 630 12.91 1.82 -10.44
C ASP A 630 13.18 1.42 -8.97
N LEU A 631 12.12 1.31 -8.16
CA LEU A 631 12.17 0.83 -6.77
C LEU A 631 11.71 -0.62 -6.63
N ALA A 632 11.01 -1.17 -7.62
CA ALA A 632 10.41 -2.52 -7.56
C ALA A 632 11.46 -3.64 -7.38
N TRP A 633 12.69 -3.44 -7.86
CA TRP A 633 13.80 -4.39 -7.68
C TRP A 633 14.54 -4.25 -6.35
N GLN A 634 14.32 -3.17 -5.58
CA GLN A 634 14.97 -2.95 -4.29
C GLN A 634 14.13 -3.58 -3.15
N PRO A 635 14.56 -4.70 -2.56
CA PRO A 635 13.78 -5.43 -1.56
C PRO A 635 13.64 -4.65 -0.26
N VAL A 636 12.47 -4.71 0.38
CA VAL A 636 12.29 -4.17 1.73
C VAL A 636 12.79 -5.20 2.75
N VAL A 637 13.69 -4.80 3.66
CA VAL A 637 14.32 -5.73 4.61
C VAL A 637 13.38 -6.18 5.72
N CYS A 638 12.39 -5.36 6.07
CA CYS A 638 11.34 -5.64 7.05
C CYS A 638 9.95 -5.57 6.43
N GLU A 639 9.01 -6.40 6.87
CA GLU A 639 7.61 -6.35 6.43
C GLU A 639 6.82 -5.26 7.17
N THR A 640 7.29 -4.86 8.36
CA THR A 640 6.73 -3.76 9.16
C THR A 640 7.07 -2.41 8.55
N SER A 641 6.07 -1.53 8.44
CA SER A 641 6.21 -0.12 8.09
C SER A 641 5.33 0.72 9.03
N GLY A 642 5.59 2.01 9.15
CA GLY A 642 4.75 2.92 9.96
C GLY A 642 5.20 3.02 11.41
N PHE A 643 4.29 3.29 12.33
CA PHE A 643 4.57 3.59 13.75
C PHE A 643 5.49 4.81 13.95
N HIS A 644 5.47 5.74 12.99
CA HIS A 644 6.32 6.93 13.03
C HIS A 644 5.78 7.97 14.03
N GLN A 645 6.68 8.72 14.64
CA GLN A 645 6.38 9.96 15.35
C GLN A 645 6.98 11.12 14.55
N VAL A 646 6.13 11.96 13.97
CA VAL A 646 6.51 13.14 13.18
C VAL A 646 6.07 14.36 13.98
N ARG A 647 7.00 15.11 14.59
CA ARG A 647 6.64 16.19 15.51
C ARG A 647 7.44 17.48 15.44
N GLY A 648 6.78 18.63 15.55
CA GLY A 648 7.47 19.93 15.62
C GLY A 648 8.28 20.29 14.37
N ASN A 649 8.04 19.66 13.22
CA ASN A 649 8.75 19.95 11.98
C ASN A 649 8.05 21.08 11.20
N THR A 650 8.83 21.87 10.44
CA THR A 650 8.30 22.80 9.44
C THR A 650 8.58 22.24 8.05
N VAL A 651 7.55 22.09 7.22
CA VAL A 651 7.63 21.48 5.88
C VAL A 651 6.95 22.39 4.86
N SER A 652 7.76 23.19 4.15
CA SER A 652 7.29 24.39 3.44
C SER A 652 7.83 24.55 2.01
N HIS A 653 7.12 25.33 1.19
CA HIS A 653 7.59 25.73 -0.14
C HIS A 653 7.89 24.56 -1.12
N HIS A 654 7.18 23.43 -0.96
CA HIS A 654 7.30 22.27 -1.86
C HIS A 654 6.32 22.36 -3.04
N GLY A 655 6.75 21.92 -4.22
CA GLY A 655 5.99 22.12 -5.46
C GLY A 655 4.64 21.39 -5.56
N VAL A 656 4.53 20.18 -4.97
CA VAL A 656 3.31 19.35 -4.92
C VAL A 656 2.72 19.39 -3.49
N ALA A 657 3.46 18.86 -2.52
CA ALA A 657 2.92 18.53 -1.20
C ALA A 657 3.96 18.66 -0.08
N GLY A 658 3.48 18.93 1.14
CA GLY A 658 4.33 19.03 2.33
C GLY A 658 4.74 17.65 2.84
N ILE A 659 3.88 17.02 3.63
CA ILE A 659 4.08 15.67 4.18
C ILE A 659 3.24 14.69 3.39
N VAL A 660 3.85 13.62 2.87
CA VAL A 660 3.17 12.56 2.10
C VAL A 660 3.37 11.18 2.73
N GLY A 661 2.38 10.30 2.56
CA GLY A 661 2.48 8.91 2.98
C GLY A 661 1.64 8.00 2.09
N TRP A 662 2.23 6.90 1.63
CA TRP A 662 1.53 5.85 0.87
C TRP A 662 1.87 4.45 1.40
N ALA A 663 0.85 3.58 1.41
CA ALA A 663 0.85 2.18 1.86
C ALA A 663 1.58 1.89 3.17
N GLY A 664 0.84 1.76 4.27
CA GLY A 664 1.35 1.16 5.52
C GLY A 664 2.43 1.94 6.27
N GLY A 665 3.04 2.99 5.70
CA GLY A 665 3.81 3.99 6.44
C GLY A 665 2.92 4.94 7.24
N ALA A 666 1.71 5.18 6.75
CA ALA A 666 0.61 5.83 7.48
C ALA A 666 -0.19 4.83 8.34
N ASN A 667 0.48 3.87 9.00
CA ASN A 667 -0.13 3.01 10.01
C ASN A 667 0.36 3.43 11.40
N SER A 668 -0.57 3.63 12.35
CA SER A 668 -0.25 4.02 13.74
C SER A 668 0.68 5.24 13.84
N LEU A 669 0.47 6.21 12.94
CA LEU A 669 1.24 7.45 12.87
C LEU A 669 0.80 8.43 13.97
N LEU A 670 1.77 9.02 14.67
CA LEU A 670 1.59 10.26 15.40
C LEU A 670 2.16 11.42 14.58
N LEU A 671 1.30 12.35 14.15
CA LEU A 671 1.68 13.60 13.51
C LEU A 671 1.24 14.74 14.44
N GLU A 672 2.18 15.39 15.13
CA GLU A 672 1.86 16.43 16.10
C GLU A 672 2.69 17.71 16.02
N ASP A 673 2.10 18.87 16.29
CA ASP A 673 2.81 20.16 16.38
C ASP A 673 3.63 20.55 15.13
N ASN A 674 3.37 19.96 13.97
CA ASN A 674 4.06 20.29 12.72
C ASN A 674 3.40 21.50 12.03
N ILE A 675 4.15 22.13 11.14
CA ILE A 675 3.71 23.24 10.29
C ILE A 675 3.89 22.83 8.83
N THR A 676 2.84 22.98 8.01
CA THR A 676 2.92 22.88 6.54
C THR A 676 2.39 24.15 5.90
N ASN A 677 3.24 24.86 5.16
CA ASN A 677 2.89 26.17 4.60
C ASN A 677 3.52 26.45 3.23
N GLY A 678 2.80 27.17 2.37
CA GLY A 678 3.29 27.55 1.04
C GLY A 678 3.63 26.36 0.13
N ASN A 679 3.03 25.19 0.34
CA ASN A 679 3.19 24.02 -0.55
C ASN A 679 2.20 24.09 -1.73
N GLY A 680 2.41 23.29 -2.78
CA GLY A 680 1.56 23.26 -3.98
C GLY A 680 1.91 24.32 -5.04
N VAL A 681 3.03 25.03 -4.87
CA VAL A 681 3.40 26.23 -5.66
C VAL A 681 3.72 25.96 -7.14
N LYS A 682 3.75 24.71 -7.58
CA LYS A 682 4.05 24.35 -8.98
C LYS A 682 2.82 24.37 -9.90
N GLY A 683 1.64 24.70 -9.38
CA GLY A 683 0.39 24.76 -10.15
C GLY A 683 -0.21 23.39 -10.50
N ASN A 684 0.33 22.31 -9.94
CA ASN A 684 -0.09 20.93 -10.22
C ASN A 684 -1.27 20.44 -9.35
N PHE A 685 -2.08 21.36 -8.81
CA PHE A 685 -3.22 21.05 -7.94
C PHE A 685 -4.14 19.95 -8.51
N PHE A 686 -4.43 20.01 -9.81
CA PHE A 686 -5.30 19.05 -10.52
C PHE A 686 -4.63 17.71 -10.86
N MET A 687 -3.39 17.48 -10.43
CA MET A 687 -2.74 16.16 -10.44
C MET A 687 -3.21 15.26 -9.29
N TYR A 688 -4.07 15.79 -8.41
CA TYR A 688 -4.70 15.07 -7.30
C TYR A 688 -3.73 14.50 -6.26
N GLU A 689 -2.53 15.06 -6.10
CA GLU A 689 -1.56 14.65 -5.07
C GLU A 689 -1.13 15.80 -4.14
N SER A 690 -1.65 17.01 -4.36
CA SER A 690 -1.17 18.22 -3.70
C SER A 690 -1.93 18.51 -2.41
N ALA A 691 -1.26 18.41 -1.25
CA ALA A 691 -1.76 18.90 0.03
C ALA A 691 -0.61 19.28 0.98
N GLY A 692 -0.90 20.07 2.02
CA GLY A 692 0.01 20.28 3.15
C GLY A 692 0.35 18.95 3.83
N VAL A 693 -0.65 18.09 4.03
CA VAL A 693 -0.48 16.68 4.42
C VAL A 693 -1.37 15.80 3.52
N LYS A 694 -0.81 14.85 2.76
CA LYS A 694 -1.59 13.82 2.03
C LYS A 694 -1.22 12.41 2.48
N LEU A 695 -2.16 11.65 3.03
CA LEU A 695 -1.94 10.27 3.46
C LEU A 695 -2.90 9.31 2.76
N HIS A 696 -2.36 8.22 2.21
CA HIS A 696 -3.13 7.16 1.58
C HIS A 696 -3.20 5.91 2.46
N THR A 697 -4.33 5.21 2.44
CA THR A 697 -4.53 3.95 3.20
C THR A 697 -4.22 4.10 4.69
N ALA A 698 -4.43 5.29 5.25
CA ALA A 698 -3.98 5.64 6.59
C ALA A 698 -4.83 4.91 7.64
N LYS A 699 -4.21 4.21 8.59
CA LYS A 699 -4.92 3.44 9.62
C LYS A 699 -4.43 3.75 11.02
N ASP A 700 -5.35 3.95 11.94
CA ASP A 700 -5.09 4.16 13.37
C ASP A 700 -4.16 5.37 13.66
N CYS A 701 -4.25 6.44 12.84
CA CYS A 701 -3.40 7.62 12.94
C CYS A 701 -3.99 8.73 13.83
N LEU A 702 -3.12 9.44 14.54
CA LEU A 702 -3.46 10.66 15.29
C LEU A 702 -2.72 11.86 14.69
N ILE A 703 -3.47 12.72 14.00
CA ILE A 703 -3.02 14.03 13.53
C ILE A 703 -3.53 15.06 14.55
N ARG A 704 -2.64 15.71 15.29
CA ARG A 704 -3.05 16.66 16.34
C ARG A 704 -2.22 17.93 16.42
N ARG A 705 -2.85 19.07 16.75
CA ARG A 705 -2.16 20.38 16.85
C ARG A 705 -1.32 20.72 15.60
N HIS A 706 -1.70 20.18 14.45
CA HIS A 706 -1.04 20.45 13.18
C HIS A 706 -1.48 21.83 12.66
N ARG A 707 -0.55 22.59 12.09
CA ARG A 707 -0.86 23.86 11.43
C ARG A 707 -0.61 23.76 9.92
N ALA A 708 -1.67 23.67 9.13
CA ALA A 708 -1.58 23.83 7.68
C ALA A 708 -2.04 25.24 7.31
N HIS A 709 -1.15 26.10 6.80
CA HIS A 709 -1.56 27.47 6.46
C HIS A 709 -0.98 28.01 5.15
N GLY A 710 -1.78 28.76 4.40
CA GLY A 710 -1.34 29.43 3.18
C GLY A 710 -0.70 28.49 2.16
N ASN A 711 -1.15 27.24 2.08
CA ASN A 711 -0.75 26.33 1.02
C ASN A 711 -1.54 26.66 -0.27
N GLU A 712 -0.90 26.57 -1.43
CA GLU A 712 -1.54 26.54 -2.75
C GLU A 712 -2.09 25.14 -3.07
N CYS A 713 -2.50 24.41 -2.04
CA CYS A 713 -3.09 23.08 -2.10
C CYS A 713 -3.87 22.77 -0.80
N PHE A 714 -4.58 21.63 -0.78
CA PHE A 714 -5.44 21.22 0.34
C PHE A 714 -4.70 21.25 1.69
N GLY A 715 -5.40 21.51 2.80
CA GLY A 715 -4.76 21.54 4.13
C GLY A 715 -4.27 20.16 4.59
N ILE A 716 -5.22 19.25 4.85
CA ILE A 716 -5.00 17.83 5.17
C ILE A 716 -5.91 16.98 4.28
N TRP A 717 -5.37 15.96 3.62
CA TRP A 717 -6.10 15.05 2.76
C TRP A 717 -5.84 13.59 3.19
N LEU A 718 -6.91 12.88 3.55
CA LEU A 718 -6.91 11.44 3.77
C LEU A 718 -7.62 10.78 2.58
N ASP A 719 -6.84 10.05 1.78
CA ASP A 719 -7.26 9.51 0.48
C ASP A 719 -7.25 7.98 0.50
N TYR A 720 -8.31 7.37 -0.02
CA TYR A 720 -8.50 5.94 -0.25
C TYR A 720 -8.23 4.99 0.95
N ASN A 721 -9.27 4.27 1.37
CA ASN A 721 -9.17 3.17 2.35
C ASN A 721 -8.56 3.59 3.70
N CYS A 722 -8.91 4.79 4.17
CA CYS A 722 -8.49 5.32 5.47
C CYS A 722 -9.47 4.92 6.60
N GLU A 723 -8.94 4.49 7.74
CA GLU A 723 -9.71 3.91 8.86
C GLU A 723 -9.19 4.33 10.24
N ARG A 724 -10.10 4.56 11.20
CA ARG A 724 -9.80 4.80 12.63
C ARG A 724 -8.82 5.95 12.88
N ASN A 725 -8.81 6.95 12.00
CA ASN A 725 -7.95 8.12 12.11
C ASN A 725 -8.65 9.23 12.91
N ARG A 726 -7.85 10.07 13.58
CA ARG A 726 -8.32 11.27 14.27
C ARG A 726 -7.54 12.51 13.83
N ILE A 727 -8.24 13.54 13.39
CA ILE A 727 -7.71 14.88 13.11
C ILE A 727 -8.27 15.82 14.19
N THR A 728 -7.41 16.32 15.09
CA THR A 728 -7.89 17.07 16.26
C THR A 728 -7.01 18.23 16.71
N GLN A 729 -7.61 19.31 17.20
CA GLN A 729 -6.90 20.50 17.69
C GLN A 729 -6.03 21.20 16.63
N CYS A 730 -6.26 20.95 15.34
CA CYS A 730 -5.49 21.53 14.24
C CYS A 730 -5.94 22.95 13.89
N LEU A 731 -5.03 23.75 13.34
CA LEU A 731 -5.28 25.11 12.84
C LEU A 731 -5.03 25.14 11.32
N LEU A 732 -6.10 25.32 10.55
CA LEU A 732 -6.08 25.17 9.09
C LEU A 732 -6.55 26.50 8.46
N THR A 733 -5.63 27.34 7.97
CA THR A 733 -5.97 28.71 7.51
C THR A 733 -5.51 29.01 6.08
N ASP A 734 -6.32 29.69 5.29
CA ASP A 734 -5.92 30.29 4.00
C ASP A 734 -5.38 29.28 2.94
N ASN A 735 -5.63 27.98 3.12
CA ASN A 735 -5.25 26.93 2.18
C ASN A 735 -6.15 26.97 0.95
N MET A 736 -5.61 26.70 -0.24
CA MET A 736 -6.39 26.58 -1.48
C MET A 736 -7.06 25.20 -1.56
N GLY A 737 -8.36 25.18 -1.83
CA GLY A 737 -9.19 23.98 -1.73
C GLY A 737 -9.74 23.81 -0.32
N ALA A 738 -9.97 22.56 0.09
CA ALA A 738 -10.52 22.26 1.40
C ALA A 738 -9.49 22.31 2.54
N GLY A 739 -9.94 22.68 3.74
CA GLY A 739 -9.13 22.62 4.97
C GLY A 739 -8.81 21.17 5.36
N VAL A 740 -9.84 20.34 5.48
CA VAL A 740 -9.72 18.87 5.56
C VAL A 740 -10.46 18.24 4.38
N PHE A 741 -9.86 17.24 3.74
CA PHE A 741 -10.45 16.44 2.67
C PHE A 741 -10.41 14.95 3.04
N HIS A 742 -11.57 14.29 3.07
CA HIS A 742 -11.75 12.87 3.35
C HIS A 742 -12.34 12.13 2.13
N GLU A 743 -11.57 11.23 1.52
CA GLU A 743 -11.87 10.63 0.21
C GLU A 743 -11.87 9.09 0.21
N VAL A 744 -12.82 8.47 -0.50
CA VAL A 744 -12.95 7.02 -0.81
C VAL A 744 -12.58 6.12 0.38
N SER A 745 -13.18 6.38 1.52
CA SER A 745 -12.71 5.81 2.78
C SER A 745 -13.87 5.21 3.58
N PRO A 746 -13.72 3.97 4.09
CA PRO A 746 -14.76 3.31 4.87
C PRO A 746 -14.86 3.87 6.29
N GLY A 747 -13.82 4.55 6.78
CA GLY A 747 -13.79 5.08 8.14
C GLY A 747 -13.76 3.98 9.21
N PRO A 748 -14.24 4.24 10.44
CA PRO A 748 -14.68 5.55 10.93
C PRO A 748 -13.51 6.54 10.99
N ILE A 749 -13.79 7.84 10.82
CA ILE A 749 -12.81 8.92 11.03
C ILE A 749 -13.41 9.96 11.96
N LEU A 750 -12.62 10.48 12.90
CA LEU A 750 -13.02 11.57 13.79
C LEU A 750 -12.27 12.86 13.40
N ILE A 751 -13.00 13.89 13.01
CA ILE A 751 -12.48 15.23 12.70
C ILE A 751 -13.06 16.17 13.75
N ASP A 752 -12.30 16.46 14.81
CA ASP A 752 -12.84 17.14 15.99
C ASP A 752 -12.01 18.29 16.55
N THR A 753 -12.66 19.30 17.13
CA THR A 753 -11.98 20.37 17.87
C THR A 753 -10.95 21.15 17.01
N ASN A 754 -11.14 21.22 15.68
CA ASN A 754 -10.25 21.96 14.78
C ASN A 754 -10.74 23.39 14.53
N VAL A 755 -9.82 24.29 14.18
CA VAL A 755 -10.11 25.66 13.73
C VAL A 755 -9.77 25.79 12.25
N ILE A 756 -10.75 26.09 11.41
CA ILE A 756 -10.62 26.14 9.95
C ILE A 756 -11.11 27.49 9.43
N LEU A 757 -10.21 28.28 8.83
CA LEU A 757 -10.49 29.68 8.49
C LEU A 757 -10.06 30.02 7.06
N GLY A 758 -10.89 30.77 6.33
CA GLY A 758 -10.45 31.48 5.11
C GLY A 758 -9.97 30.60 3.95
N THR A 759 -10.40 29.33 3.87
CA THR A 759 -10.04 28.42 2.77
C THR A 759 -10.41 29.04 1.42
N ARG A 760 -9.48 29.01 0.46
CA ARG A 760 -9.59 29.68 -0.84
C ARG A 760 -10.13 28.74 -1.91
N ASN A 761 -10.78 29.28 -2.94
CA ASN A 761 -11.28 28.46 -4.04
C ASN A 761 -10.14 27.80 -4.82
N ALA A 762 -10.33 26.52 -5.15
CA ALA A 762 -9.51 25.80 -6.11
C ALA A 762 -10.39 25.34 -7.28
N GLY A 763 -10.22 25.98 -8.44
CA GLY A 763 -11.18 25.88 -9.55
C GLY A 763 -12.60 26.32 -9.12
N GLU A 764 -13.62 25.81 -9.81
CA GLU A 764 -15.03 26.06 -9.49
C GLU A 764 -15.61 25.08 -8.45
N ALA A 765 -14.83 24.08 -8.02
CA ALA A 765 -15.34 22.90 -7.32
C ALA A 765 -15.10 22.86 -5.80
N TRP A 766 -14.00 23.45 -5.31
CA TRP A 766 -13.54 23.30 -3.91
C TRP A 766 -13.22 24.63 -3.24
N GLY A 767 -13.31 24.66 -1.92
CA GLY A 767 -12.98 25.80 -1.05
C GLY A 767 -13.50 25.63 0.39
N GLU A 768 -13.85 24.40 0.79
CA GLU A 768 -14.63 24.11 1.99
C GLU A 768 -13.80 24.07 3.28
N GLY A 769 -14.46 24.21 4.44
CA GLY A 769 -13.80 23.94 5.72
C GLY A 769 -13.44 22.46 5.85
N ILE A 770 -14.47 21.60 5.80
CA ILE A 770 -14.33 20.14 5.70
C ILE A 770 -15.06 19.66 4.44
N TYR A 771 -14.33 19.03 3.54
CA TYR A 771 -14.86 18.34 2.37
C TYR A 771 -14.75 16.83 2.56
N SER A 772 -15.78 16.09 2.18
CA SER A 772 -15.68 14.65 2.00
C SER A 772 -16.40 14.23 0.73
N HIS A 773 -15.80 13.29 -0.01
CA HIS A 773 -16.54 12.52 -0.98
C HIS A 773 -16.20 11.03 -0.93
N ASP A 774 -17.18 10.18 -1.26
CA ASP A 774 -17.05 8.73 -1.20
C ASP A 774 -16.60 8.23 0.20
N GLY A 775 -16.91 9.03 1.24
CA GLY A 775 -16.42 8.88 2.60
C GLY A 775 -17.53 8.45 3.55
N ASN A 776 -17.25 7.42 4.34
CA ASN A 776 -18.23 6.79 5.23
C ASN A 776 -17.81 6.91 6.69
N HIS A 777 -18.79 6.85 7.59
CA HIS A 777 -18.59 6.83 9.04
C HIS A 777 -17.67 7.95 9.59
N ALA A 778 -17.62 9.10 8.91
CA ALA A 778 -16.92 10.28 9.40
C ALA A 778 -17.77 11.04 10.41
N VAL A 779 -17.15 11.40 11.54
CA VAL A 779 -17.73 12.21 12.61
C VAL A 779 -16.99 13.55 12.62
N CYS A 780 -17.65 14.60 12.16
CA CYS A 780 -17.17 15.97 12.21
C CYS A 780 -17.74 16.65 13.46
N ALA A 781 -16.97 16.77 14.54
CA ALA A 781 -17.48 17.20 15.84
C ALA A 781 -16.78 18.44 16.43
N ASN A 782 -17.53 19.41 16.97
CA ASN A 782 -16.95 20.52 17.75
C ASN A 782 -15.87 21.36 17.01
N ASN A 783 -15.91 21.42 15.67
CA ASN A 783 -15.00 22.25 14.89
C ASN A 783 -15.51 23.70 14.81
N PHE A 784 -14.60 24.68 14.76
CA PHE A 784 -14.92 26.07 14.41
C PHE A 784 -14.47 26.34 12.99
N ILE A 785 -15.43 26.71 12.12
CA ILE A 785 -15.22 26.87 10.69
C ILE A 785 -15.76 28.24 10.28
N ALA A 786 -14.92 29.09 9.66
CA ALA A 786 -15.37 30.43 9.26
C ALA A 786 -14.73 30.98 7.98
N GLY A 787 -15.51 31.73 7.19
CA GLY A 787 -15.01 32.50 6.04
C GLY A 787 -14.49 31.66 4.88
N CYS A 788 -14.88 30.38 4.79
CA CYS A 788 -14.50 29.48 3.71
C CYS A 788 -15.10 29.94 2.36
N ALA A 789 -14.34 29.83 1.27
CA ALA A 789 -14.78 30.28 -0.06
C ALA A 789 -15.85 29.39 -0.72
N ASN A 790 -16.18 28.24 -0.10
CA ASN A 790 -17.29 27.36 -0.48
C ASN A 790 -18.20 27.10 0.74
N PHE A 791 -18.63 25.87 1.00
CA PHE A 791 -19.40 25.50 2.20
C PHE A 791 -18.50 25.35 3.44
N GLY A 792 -19.07 25.48 4.64
CA GLY A 792 -18.36 25.13 5.88
C GLY A 792 -18.05 23.64 5.96
N ILE A 793 -19.08 22.80 5.77
CA ILE A 793 -18.92 21.34 5.62
C ILE A 793 -19.70 20.86 4.39
N ARG A 794 -19.09 20.02 3.55
CA ARG A 794 -19.72 19.43 2.36
C ARG A 794 -19.42 17.95 2.20
N PHE A 795 -20.46 17.13 2.12
CA PHE A 795 -20.35 15.68 1.91
C PHE A 795 -21.05 15.29 0.61
N ARG A 796 -20.33 14.56 -0.27
CA ARG A 796 -20.77 14.26 -1.64
C ARG A 796 -20.46 12.82 -2.06
N ASN A 797 -21.41 12.10 -2.65
CA ASN A 797 -21.15 10.82 -3.28
C ASN A 797 -20.88 10.97 -4.79
N LEU A 798 -19.83 10.33 -5.31
CA LEU A 798 -19.51 10.30 -6.74
C LEU A 798 -20.03 8.99 -7.35
N PHE A 799 -21.35 8.92 -7.55
CA PHE A 799 -22.13 7.71 -7.87
C PHE A 799 -21.61 6.76 -8.97
N SER A 800 -20.77 7.25 -9.90
CA SER A 800 -20.12 6.48 -10.97
C SER A 800 -18.80 5.82 -10.57
N ARG A 801 -18.24 6.13 -9.38
CA ARG A 801 -16.94 5.65 -8.92
C ARG A 801 -17.08 4.28 -8.26
N ILE A 802 -16.09 3.42 -8.51
CA ILE A 802 -15.96 2.06 -7.98
C ILE A 802 -14.63 1.99 -7.23
N ALA A 803 -14.64 1.40 -6.04
CA ALA A 803 -13.46 1.13 -5.22
C ALA A 803 -13.46 -0.36 -4.85
N ASP A 804 -12.33 -1.03 -5.02
CA ASP A 804 -12.12 -2.46 -4.70
C ASP A 804 -13.16 -3.42 -5.35
N GLY A 805 -13.75 -3.01 -6.47
CA GLY A 805 -14.77 -3.76 -7.22
C GLY A 805 -16.22 -3.37 -6.87
N GLU A 806 -16.44 -2.64 -5.77
CA GLU A 806 -17.76 -2.23 -5.30
C GLU A 806 -18.03 -0.74 -5.58
N PRO A 807 -19.29 -0.31 -5.78
CA PRO A 807 -19.60 1.10 -5.93
C PRO A 807 -19.31 1.89 -4.65
N THR A 808 -18.76 3.08 -4.80
CA THR A 808 -18.54 4.00 -3.67
C THR A 808 -19.84 4.51 -3.04
N THR A 809 -19.74 4.86 -1.76
CA THR A 809 -20.83 5.32 -0.90
C THR A 809 -20.36 6.49 -0.05
N THR A 810 -21.28 7.37 0.35
CA THR A 810 -21.04 8.46 1.30
C THR A 810 -22.13 8.40 2.35
N SER A 811 -22.05 7.42 3.26
CA SER A 811 -23.14 7.03 4.16
C SER A 811 -22.69 7.01 5.62
N HIS A 812 -23.66 7.07 6.54
CA HIS A 812 -23.46 7.00 8.00
C HIS A 812 -22.57 8.08 8.61
N ASN A 813 -22.49 9.26 7.99
CA ASN A 813 -21.70 10.38 8.49
C ASN A 813 -22.48 11.22 9.54
N ARG A 814 -21.74 11.92 10.42
CA ARG A 814 -22.30 12.71 11.53
C ARG A 814 -21.62 14.07 11.64
N LEU A 815 -22.40 15.14 11.59
CA LEU A 815 -21.93 16.52 11.78
C LEU A 815 -22.49 17.04 13.11
N LEU A 816 -21.67 17.11 14.16
CA LEU A 816 -22.12 17.31 15.54
C LEU A 816 -21.52 18.57 16.18
N ASN A 817 -22.34 19.44 16.76
CA ASN A 817 -21.88 20.53 17.65
C ASN A 817 -20.81 21.47 17.03
N ASN A 818 -20.78 21.62 15.71
CA ASN A 818 -19.83 22.51 15.03
C ASN A 818 -20.33 23.97 15.06
N LEU A 819 -19.39 24.90 15.02
CA LEU A 819 -19.60 26.34 14.92
C LEU A 819 -19.25 26.77 13.49
N ILE A 820 -20.24 27.06 12.64
CA ILE A 820 -20.03 27.35 11.20
C ILE A 820 -20.53 28.75 10.85
N PHE A 821 -19.62 29.61 10.38
CA PHE A 821 -19.86 31.04 10.22
C PHE A 821 -19.43 31.57 8.85
N ASP A 822 -20.34 32.23 8.14
CA ASP A 822 -20.02 33.13 7.01
C ASP A 822 -19.24 32.48 5.85
N CYS A 823 -19.57 31.23 5.52
CA CYS A 823 -18.97 30.51 4.40
C CYS A 823 -19.71 30.86 3.10
N ALA A 824 -18.99 31.08 2.00
CA ALA A 824 -19.52 31.82 0.85
C ALA A 824 -20.66 31.12 0.09
N ARG A 825 -20.76 29.78 0.13
CA ARG A 825 -21.88 29.03 -0.47
C ARG A 825 -22.93 28.55 0.52
N GLY A 826 -22.70 28.70 1.82
CA GLY A 826 -23.60 28.28 2.91
C GLY A 826 -22.88 27.48 4.00
N CYS A 827 -23.61 27.08 5.03
CA CYS A 827 -23.01 26.40 6.18
C CYS A 827 -22.73 24.91 5.91
N ILE A 828 -23.74 24.15 5.48
CA ILE A 828 -23.66 22.69 5.28
C ILE A 828 -24.27 22.30 3.94
N SER A 829 -23.61 21.37 3.25
CA SER A 829 -24.13 20.64 2.09
C SER A 829 -23.97 19.13 2.30
N LEU A 830 -25.04 18.37 2.08
CA LEU A 830 -25.03 16.90 2.11
C LEU A 830 -25.71 16.36 0.84
N ASN A 831 -25.57 15.06 0.56
CA ASN A 831 -26.50 14.39 -0.34
C ASN A 831 -27.88 14.18 0.32
N PRO A 832 -28.96 14.12 -0.47
CA PRO A 832 -30.25 13.61 0.00
C PRO A 832 -30.17 12.12 0.36
N GLU A 833 -31.07 11.65 1.21
CA GLU A 833 -31.16 10.23 1.60
C GLU A 833 -31.61 9.38 0.39
N VAL A 834 -30.62 8.77 -0.29
CA VAL A 834 -30.76 7.94 -1.50
C VAL A 834 -29.78 6.76 -1.42
N PRO A 835 -29.95 5.70 -2.24
CA PRO A 835 -29.01 4.58 -2.27
C PRO A 835 -27.56 5.05 -2.48
N LYS A 836 -26.61 4.52 -1.70
CA LYS A 836 -25.19 4.95 -1.59
C LYS A 836 -24.93 6.27 -0.87
N ALA A 837 -25.94 6.94 -0.31
CA ALA A 837 -25.77 8.17 0.47
C ALA A 837 -26.72 8.21 1.70
N GLU A 838 -26.91 7.04 2.32
CA GLU A 838 -27.85 6.80 3.40
C GLU A 838 -27.36 7.36 4.74
N ASP A 839 -28.32 7.79 5.58
CA ASP A 839 -28.09 8.06 7.00
C ASP A 839 -26.93 9.04 7.30
N ASN A 840 -26.85 10.13 6.53
CA ASN A 840 -26.01 11.28 6.86
C ASN A 840 -26.82 12.24 7.75
N ARG A 841 -26.31 12.55 8.96
CA ARG A 841 -27.04 13.36 9.95
C ARG A 841 -26.22 14.58 10.41
N SER A 842 -26.94 15.66 10.75
CA SER A 842 -26.39 16.94 11.19
C SER A 842 -27.17 17.43 12.42
N GLU A 843 -26.51 17.51 13.57
CA GLU A 843 -27.14 17.66 14.89
C GLU A 843 -26.39 18.68 15.77
N GLY A 844 -27.11 19.47 16.56
CA GLY A 844 -26.54 20.41 17.55
C GLY A 844 -25.61 21.52 17.01
N ASN A 845 -25.59 21.78 15.69
CA ASN A 845 -24.66 22.74 15.11
C ASN A 845 -25.16 24.19 15.29
N VAL A 846 -24.23 25.13 15.48
CA VAL A 846 -24.49 26.58 15.57
C VAL A 846 -24.02 27.25 14.28
N LEU A 847 -24.94 27.93 13.61
CA LEU A 847 -24.81 28.30 12.21
C LEU A 847 -25.09 29.79 11.99
N TRP A 848 -24.32 30.43 11.12
CA TRP A 848 -24.46 31.86 10.83
C TRP A 848 -24.07 32.22 9.39
N GLN A 849 -24.85 33.09 8.75
CA GLN A 849 -24.55 33.67 7.43
C GLN A 849 -24.71 35.19 7.49
N ARG A 850 -23.71 35.96 7.02
CA ARG A 850 -23.81 37.43 7.06
C ARG A 850 -24.85 37.94 6.07
N GLY A 851 -25.83 38.69 6.57
CA GLY A 851 -26.80 39.41 5.75
C GLY A 851 -27.83 38.53 5.03
N GLY A 852 -27.95 37.25 5.38
CA GLY A 852 -28.89 36.31 4.76
C GLY A 852 -29.45 35.29 5.76
N GLU A 853 -30.41 34.50 5.29
CA GLU A 853 -30.90 33.32 6.02
C GLU A 853 -29.87 32.18 5.94
N VAL A 854 -29.75 31.37 7.00
CA VAL A 854 -28.94 30.15 6.97
C VAL A 854 -29.61 29.11 6.08
N THR A 855 -28.96 28.77 4.97
CA THR A 855 -29.40 27.78 4.00
C THR A 855 -28.60 26.48 4.09
N MET A 856 -29.27 25.37 3.76
CA MET A 856 -28.67 24.05 3.54
C MET A 856 -28.80 23.67 2.08
N CYS A 857 -27.83 22.90 1.57
CA CYS A 857 -27.89 22.33 0.23
C CYS A 857 -28.03 20.80 0.29
N LEU A 858 -28.96 20.27 -0.50
CA LEU A 858 -29.02 18.87 -0.87
C LEU A 858 -28.51 18.72 -2.30
N GLU A 859 -27.28 18.23 -2.45
CA GLU A 859 -26.63 18.09 -3.75
C GLU A 859 -27.02 16.77 -4.43
N ASP A 860 -27.46 16.87 -5.70
CA ASP A 860 -27.66 15.71 -6.57
C ASP A 860 -26.29 15.09 -6.94
N ALA A 861 -25.21 15.86 -6.92
CA ALA A 861 -23.83 15.36 -7.02
C ALA A 861 -23.50 14.53 -8.29
N GLY A 862 -24.43 14.40 -9.25
CA GLY A 862 -24.32 13.55 -10.43
C GLY A 862 -25.11 12.23 -10.38
N SER A 863 -25.92 11.97 -9.35
CA SER A 863 -26.81 10.78 -9.33
C SER A 863 -27.98 10.85 -10.31
N GLY A 864 -28.39 12.05 -10.74
CA GLY A 864 -29.62 12.25 -11.51
C GLY A 864 -30.88 12.05 -10.66
N VAL A 865 -30.78 12.29 -9.35
CA VAL A 865 -31.86 12.17 -8.38
C VAL A 865 -33.07 12.94 -8.84
N LYS A 866 -34.22 12.28 -8.78
CA LYS A 866 -35.54 12.86 -8.99
C LYS A 866 -36.13 13.22 -7.65
N TRP A 867 -36.41 14.49 -7.41
CA TRP A 867 -36.94 14.98 -6.14
C TRP A 867 -38.26 14.28 -5.79
N GLU A 868 -39.11 14.02 -6.78
CA GLU A 868 -40.35 13.23 -6.64
C GLU A 868 -40.13 11.78 -6.18
N ALA A 869 -38.93 11.22 -6.33
CA ALA A 869 -38.55 9.90 -5.84
C ALA A 869 -37.89 9.93 -4.44
N THR A 870 -37.51 11.11 -3.95
CA THR A 870 -36.99 11.30 -2.59
C THR A 870 -38.12 11.60 -1.61
N LYS A 871 -37.96 11.18 -0.35
CA LYS A 871 -38.90 11.54 0.72
C LYS A 871 -39.04 13.09 0.87
N ILE A 872 -37.98 13.88 0.60
CA ILE A 872 -38.03 15.35 0.73
C ILE A 872 -38.80 16.00 -0.41
N GLY A 873 -38.51 15.64 -1.67
CA GLY A 873 -39.23 16.24 -2.79
C GLY A 873 -40.71 15.89 -2.79
N GLN A 874 -41.08 14.71 -2.27
CA GLN A 874 -42.48 14.36 -1.99
C GLN A 874 -43.11 15.30 -0.94
N ALA A 875 -42.45 15.53 0.20
CA ALA A 875 -42.94 16.44 1.24
C ALA A 875 -43.03 17.91 0.77
N LEU A 876 -42.07 18.35 -0.05
CA LEU A 876 -41.98 19.72 -0.59
C LEU A 876 -42.70 19.92 -1.93
N GLN A 877 -43.33 18.87 -2.46
CA GLN A 877 -43.96 18.83 -3.80
C GLN A 877 -43.00 19.31 -4.92
N LYS A 878 -41.71 18.99 -4.79
CA LYS A 878 -40.66 19.28 -5.77
C LYS A 878 -40.54 18.16 -6.79
N THR A 879 -40.39 18.55 -8.05
CA THR A 879 -40.17 17.65 -9.19
C THR A 879 -38.91 18.03 -9.94
N GLY A 880 -38.32 17.10 -10.69
CA GLY A 880 -37.07 17.30 -11.43
C GLY A 880 -35.84 16.87 -10.63
N GLY A 881 -34.66 17.39 -10.97
CA GLY A 881 -33.38 17.03 -10.31
C GLY A 881 -32.40 18.19 -10.31
N GLY A 882 -31.14 17.94 -9.95
CA GLY A 882 -30.16 18.99 -9.62
C GLY A 882 -30.39 19.58 -8.22
N ASP A 883 -29.42 20.35 -7.72
CA ASP A 883 -29.31 20.72 -6.30
C ASP A 883 -30.54 21.46 -5.73
N LEU A 884 -30.90 21.13 -4.49
CA LEU A 884 -32.04 21.72 -3.77
C LEU A 884 -31.56 22.49 -2.54
N VAL A 885 -31.78 23.80 -2.54
CA VAL A 885 -31.50 24.69 -1.40
C VAL A 885 -32.75 24.82 -0.52
N VAL A 886 -32.58 24.66 0.79
CA VAL A 886 -33.66 24.75 1.80
C VAL A 886 -33.25 25.63 2.98
N SER A 887 -34.22 26.20 3.71
CA SER A 887 -33.94 26.90 4.97
C SER A 887 -33.60 25.93 6.10
N LEU A 888 -32.90 26.41 7.13
CA LEU A 888 -32.62 25.60 8.33
C LEU A 888 -33.90 25.00 8.95
N LYS A 889 -34.97 25.78 9.06
CA LYS A 889 -36.24 25.26 9.60
C LYS A 889 -36.77 24.10 8.77
N LEU A 890 -36.77 24.22 7.44
CA LEU A 890 -37.29 23.18 6.56
C LEU A 890 -36.41 21.92 6.57
N TRP A 891 -35.11 22.10 6.78
CA TRP A 891 -34.16 21.01 7.00
C TRP A 891 -34.46 20.25 8.29
N GLN A 892 -34.68 20.99 9.39
CA GLN A 892 -34.99 20.44 10.72
C GLN A 892 -36.35 19.73 10.76
N ASP A 893 -37.40 20.35 10.22
CA ASP A 893 -38.76 19.81 10.20
C ASP A 893 -38.88 18.49 9.41
N TRP A 894 -37.90 18.15 8.57
CA TRP A 894 -38.03 17.10 7.56
C TRP A 894 -36.95 16.00 7.58
N ALA A 895 -35.68 16.31 7.83
CA ALA A 895 -34.56 15.41 7.51
C ALA A 895 -34.21 14.36 8.58
N ASP A 896 -35.10 14.11 9.55
CA ASP A 896 -34.83 13.37 10.80
C ASP A 896 -33.53 13.86 11.49
N ASN A 897 -33.21 15.15 11.33
CA ASN A 897 -32.04 15.83 11.91
C ASN A 897 -32.46 16.59 13.17
N ASP A 898 -31.52 16.78 14.10
CA ASP A 898 -31.84 17.36 15.40
C ASP A 898 -32.31 18.83 15.30
N LEU A 899 -33.53 19.05 15.82
CA LEU A 899 -34.17 20.35 15.99
C LEU A 899 -33.37 21.31 16.89
N SER A 900 -32.38 20.82 17.65
CA SER A 900 -31.51 21.65 18.50
C SER A 900 -30.49 22.51 17.73
N SER A 901 -30.28 22.28 16.42
CA SER A 901 -29.37 23.13 15.63
C SER A 901 -29.86 24.59 15.61
N VAL A 902 -28.96 25.55 15.85
CA VAL A 902 -29.33 26.97 16.06
C VAL A 902 -28.81 27.85 14.92
N SER A 903 -29.68 28.66 14.33
CA SER A 903 -29.30 29.78 13.46
C SER A 903 -29.20 31.07 14.27
N LEU A 904 -28.10 31.79 14.13
CA LEU A 904 -27.85 33.04 14.83
C LEU A 904 -28.26 34.26 13.96
N PRO A 905 -28.81 35.34 14.55
CA PRO A 905 -29.17 36.53 13.77
C PRO A 905 -27.94 37.35 13.36
N PRO A 906 -28.02 38.20 12.31
CA PRO A 906 -26.91 39.08 11.89
C PRO A 906 -26.38 40.03 12.98
N ALA A 907 -27.15 40.31 14.03
CA ALA A 907 -26.73 41.11 15.18
C ALA A 907 -25.95 40.31 16.25
N PHE A 908 -25.83 38.98 16.12
CA PHE A 908 -25.07 38.12 17.03
C PHE A 908 -23.55 38.15 16.74
N VAL A 909 -23.06 39.06 15.90
CA VAL A 909 -21.62 39.17 15.62
C VAL A 909 -20.88 39.50 16.92
N LEU A 910 -19.96 38.62 17.30
CA LEU A 910 -19.27 38.58 18.60
C LEU A 910 -18.23 39.71 18.80
N ALA A 911 -18.24 40.72 17.93
CA ALA A 911 -17.28 41.81 17.95
C ALA A 911 -17.44 42.68 19.20
N GLY A 912 -16.41 42.71 20.04
CA GLY A 912 -16.39 43.48 21.29
C GLY A 912 -17.06 42.79 22.48
N ARG A 913 -17.50 41.53 22.35
CA ARG A 913 -18.03 40.72 23.46
C ARG A 913 -16.94 39.87 24.10
N SER A 914 -16.98 39.76 25.42
CA SER A 914 -16.18 38.83 26.21
C SER A 914 -16.61 37.36 25.98
N PRO A 915 -15.71 36.38 26.16
CA PRO A 915 -16.07 34.96 26.08
C PRO A 915 -17.27 34.57 26.95
N GLU A 916 -17.43 35.20 28.10
CA GLU A 916 -18.54 35.00 29.04
C GLU A 916 -19.88 35.50 28.47
N GLU A 917 -19.90 36.68 27.82
CA GLU A 917 -21.11 37.22 27.15
C GLU A 917 -21.50 36.40 25.92
N ILE A 918 -20.52 35.83 25.22
CA ILE A 918 -20.75 34.88 24.12
C ILE A 918 -21.37 33.60 24.69
N LEU A 919 -20.80 33.06 25.77
CA LEU A 919 -21.29 31.83 26.42
C LEU A 919 -22.70 32.00 26.98
N GLU A 920 -23.02 33.15 27.59
CA GLU A 920 -24.36 33.43 28.12
C GLU A 920 -25.39 33.60 27.00
N ALA A 921 -25.01 34.27 25.90
CA ALA A 921 -25.88 34.42 24.74
C ALA A 921 -26.09 33.12 23.93
N LEU A 922 -25.29 32.08 24.17
CA LEU A 922 -25.48 30.73 23.62
C LEU A 922 -26.26 29.79 24.56
N LYS A 923 -26.57 30.20 25.80
CA LYS A 923 -27.38 29.42 26.76
C LYS A 923 -28.88 29.71 26.68
N GLY A 924 -29.26 30.85 26.12
CA GLY A 924 -30.64 31.31 25.95
C GLY A 924 -31.14 31.11 24.53
#